data_AF-A0A2V8BGB0-F1
#
_entry.id   AF-A0A2V8BGB0-F1
#
_cell.length_a   1.000
_cell.length_b   1.000
_cell.length_c   1.000
_cell.angle_alpha   90.00
_cell.angle_beta   90.00
_cell.angle_gamma   90.00
#
_symmetry.space_group_name_H-M   'P 1'
#
loop_
_entity.id
_entity.type
_entity.pdbx_description
1 polymer ?
#
loop_
_entity_poly.entity_id
_entity_poly.type
_entity_poly.pdbx_seq_one_letter_code
_entity_poly.pdbx_strand_id
1 'polypeptide(L)'
;MVLDDIGFLGEPSDGTSAVSSNTAAALNNPSFPIRAYFTAVGNDADQHYYGTYEDSRIDGATIPGITTIGHLHLFQRTEDTTDVLGLGAQPYNVISLPANGEVAIFLTWDDAFGASSNNYDLYLVQQSTGRVVASSTDIQSGRQDPAEAIDYVNRGAQDLFRIVVQNVRDAAQPKHLNIFSIQPECAAAGPQLLAPPRHERHNYNTATRSVSAQGDAGGSPVAVMAVGAVCSASAAAAGSFSSAPDESCLDTSNVTPEFFSSRGPTLDGRVKPDVAAIDGVSITGAGGFSKSFFGTSAAAPHMGGIAALLLQSAPCLLGRTASTVAPAGARSTVRDLILGRAIPLSGSLPDNASGFGRADAFASLKATRPAWRGSATVLTVDGNTTFGASLTAAQLGFVDANRCPLTALNWTGGCGTAPGSTITCPVGSSTISVSASNNGLSFSDAADLQIVVTDFAVDVSPSSVSLAAGQTSTHVVTVTPQGGAYNTEVTLACASGNLPPQTTCSFDPPSVVPGSAGARSTLRISTVASAPATLAGVAKAHGGGVKTATVQVAAAGIAVFPATLTFASQTVSTTTPLQFVYITNTGTDPLALSSITASGDFSAAHNCGTTLAAGASCAVAVSFTPTATGARTGTLSLVDGAAGSPHTVALTGTGQAAPSSTGGTPAGGYTVTITGTVGTLSHVGSVTLAVQ
;
A
#
# COMPACT_ATOMS: atom_id res chain seq x y z
N MET A 1 -21.07 -9.17 9.42
CA MET A 1 -21.20 -8.18 8.32
C MET A 1 -22.67 -7.94 8.13
N VAL A 2 -23.05 -6.73 7.77
CA VAL A 2 -24.44 -6.37 7.47
C VAL A 2 -24.50 -5.86 6.03
N LEU A 3 -25.51 -6.31 5.30
CA LEU A 3 -25.90 -5.82 3.99
C LEU A 3 -27.33 -5.32 4.13
N ASP A 4 -27.59 -4.16 3.56
CA ASP A 4 -28.86 -3.47 3.72
C ASP A 4 -29.28 -2.79 2.41
N ASP A 5 -30.58 -2.63 2.27
CA ASP A 5 -31.26 -2.12 1.07
C ASP A 5 -32.57 -1.43 1.47
N ILE A 6 -32.48 -0.56 2.47
CA ILE A 6 -33.61 0.20 2.98
C ILE A 6 -33.38 1.70 2.76
N GLY A 7 -34.42 2.39 2.30
CA GLY A 7 -34.45 3.83 2.14
C GLY A 7 -35.65 4.43 2.87
N PHE A 8 -35.42 5.45 3.68
CA PHE A 8 -36.45 6.22 4.37
C PHE A 8 -36.29 7.67 3.94
N LEU A 9 -37.29 8.16 3.20
CA LEU A 9 -37.26 9.46 2.53
C LEU A 9 -37.90 10.58 3.36
N GLY A 10 -38.64 10.23 4.43
CA GLY A 10 -39.28 11.16 5.37
C GLY A 10 -38.49 11.39 6.66
N GLU A 11 -37.20 11.07 6.67
CA GLU A 11 -36.31 11.16 7.84
C GLU A 11 -35.14 12.11 7.55
N PRO A 12 -34.46 12.67 8.57
CA PRO A 12 -33.35 13.57 8.34
C PRO A 12 -32.17 12.86 7.66
N SER A 13 -31.71 13.42 6.53
CA SER A 13 -30.55 12.96 5.75
C SER A 13 -29.25 13.71 6.09
N ASP A 14 -29.07 14.00 7.37
CA ASP A 14 -27.86 14.60 7.97
C ASP A 14 -27.22 13.69 9.04
N GLY A 15 -27.65 12.43 9.11
CA GLY A 15 -27.20 11.44 10.09
C GLY A 15 -27.87 11.55 11.47
N THR A 16 -28.84 12.45 11.66
CA THR A 16 -29.58 12.58 12.94
C THR A 16 -30.86 11.74 13.01
N SER A 17 -31.24 11.04 11.94
CA SER A 17 -32.44 10.21 11.91
C SER A 17 -32.43 9.10 12.96
N ALA A 18 -33.63 8.66 13.35
CA ALA A 18 -33.78 7.51 14.25
C ALA A 18 -33.07 6.27 13.67
N VAL A 19 -33.11 6.11 12.35
CA VAL A 19 -32.40 5.03 11.63
C VAL A 19 -30.88 5.17 11.79
N SER A 20 -30.32 6.36 11.52
CA SER A 20 -28.88 6.61 11.66
C SER A 20 -28.39 6.37 13.09
N SER A 21 -29.12 6.88 14.08
CA SER A 21 -28.77 6.71 15.50
C SER A 21 -28.81 5.23 15.94
N ASN A 22 -29.83 4.49 15.53
CA ASN A 22 -29.96 3.05 15.81
C ASN A 22 -28.87 2.23 15.11
N THR A 23 -28.56 2.53 13.85
CA THR A 23 -27.46 1.89 13.11
C THR A 23 -26.13 2.13 13.79
N ALA A 24 -25.84 3.36 14.21
CA ALA A 24 -24.63 3.69 14.96
C ALA A 24 -24.56 2.93 16.30
N ALA A 25 -25.67 2.86 17.03
CA ALA A 25 -25.76 2.11 18.29
C ALA A 25 -25.52 0.60 18.09
N ALA A 26 -26.12 0.00 17.06
CA ALA A 26 -25.94 -1.41 16.72
C ALA A 26 -24.48 -1.72 16.33
N LEU A 27 -23.86 -0.86 15.52
CA LEU A 27 -22.48 -1.04 15.08
C LEU A 27 -21.46 -0.89 16.22
N ASN A 28 -21.76 -0.08 17.22
CA ASN A 28 -20.91 0.12 18.39
C ASN A 28 -21.24 -0.82 19.56
N ASN A 29 -22.22 -1.70 19.40
CA ASN A 29 -22.58 -2.65 20.44
C ASN A 29 -21.48 -3.74 20.57
N PRO A 30 -20.80 -3.87 21.72
CA PRO A 30 -19.75 -4.86 21.91
C PRO A 30 -20.26 -6.31 21.86
N SER A 31 -21.55 -6.53 22.10
CA SER A 31 -22.19 -7.86 21.95
C SER A 31 -22.34 -8.28 20.49
N PHE A 32 -22.28 -7.35 19.55
CA PHE A 32 -22.42 -7.59 18.11
C PHE A 32 -21.21 -7.01 17.35
N PRO A 33 -20.10 -7.77 17.19
CA PRO A 33 -18.87 -7.24 16.61
C PRO A 33 -18.97 -7.13 15.08
N ILE A 34 -19.84 -6.25 14.57
CA ILE A 34 -20.02 -6.01 13.14
C ILE A 34 -18.72 -5.47 12.55
N ARG A 35 -18.15 -6.19 11.58
CA ARG A 35 -16.84 -5.87 10.96
C ARG A 35 -16.93 -5.11 9.64
N ALA A 36 -18.13 -5.02 9.05
CA ALA A 36 -18.43 -4.21 7.87
C ALA A 36 -19.96 -4.05 7.75
N TYR A 37 -20.40 -2.90 7.23
CA TYR A 37 -21.78 -2.59 6.91
C TYR A 37 -21.82 -1.91 5.55
N PHE A 38 -22.59 -2.47 4.62
CA PHE A 38 -22.82 -1.87 3.30
C PHE A 38 -24.30 -1.68 3.09
N THR A 39 -24.66 -0.57 2.46
CA THR A 39 -26.03 -0.25 2.07
C THR A 39 -26.06 0.17 0.61
N ALA A 40 -27.15 -0.13 -0.10
CA ALA A 40 -27.45 0.57 -1.34
C ALA A 40 -27.55 2.09 -1.09
N VAL A 41 -27.08 2.92 -2.02
CA VAL A 41 -27.17 4.40 -1.89
C VAL A 41 -28.56 4.93 -2.27
N GLY A 42 -29.38 4.14 -2.96
CA GLY A 42 -30.69 4.54 -3.49
C GLY A 42 -30.72 4.55 -5.01
N ASN A 43 -31.92 4.44 -5.58
CA ASN A 43 -32.15 4.38 -7.03
C ASN A 43 -33.04 5.55 -7.49
N ASP A 44 -32.86 6.71 -6.85
CA ASP A 44 -33.85 7.78 -6.89
C ASP A 44 -33.36 9.05 -7.61
N ALA A 45 -32.17 9.02 -8.23
CA ALA A 45 -31.59 10.20 -8.89
C ALA A 45 -32.46 10.75 -10.04
N ASP A 46 -33.20 9.88 -10.73
CA ASP A 46 -34.14 10.25 -11.80
C ASP A 46 -35.56 10.60 -11.30
N GLN A 47 -35.80 10.45 -10.00
CA GLN A 47 -37.11 10.60 -9.34
C GLN A 47 -37.09 11.64 -8.21
N HIS A 48 -36.02 12.43 -8.19
CA HIS A 48 -35.72 13.38 -7.13
C HIS A 48 -35.68 14.80 -7.70
N TYR A 49 -36.15 15.77 -6.93
CA TYR A 49 -36.01 17.19 -7.17
C TYR A 49 -35.44 17.87 -5.93
N TYR A 50 -34.46 18.76 -6.13
CA TYR A 50 -33.94 19.62 -5.08
C TYR A 50 -33.83 21.06 -5.58
N GLY A 51 -34.40 22.01 -4.83
CA GLY A 51 -34.35 23.42 -5.18
C GLY A 51 -34.88 24.33 -4.09
N THR A 52 -34.45 25.59 -4.07
CA THR A 52 -35.01 26.59 -3.16
C THR A 52 -36.45 26.92 -3.54
N TYR A 53 -37.34 27.04 -2.55
CA TYR A 53 -38.69 27.55 -2.76
C TYR A 53 -38.62 28.92 -3.42
N GLU A 54 -39.21 28.99 -4.60
CA GLU A 54 -39.42 30.20 -5.37
C GLU A 54 -40.91 30.47 -5.53
N ASP A 55 -41.33 31.71 -5.31
CA ASP A 55 -42.72 32.13 -5.34
C ASP A 55 -43.20 32.30 -6.80
N SER A 56 -44.19 31.49 -7.21
CA SER A 56 -44.80 31.55 -8.54
C SER A 56 -45.76 32.73 -8.76
N ARG A 57 -46.16 33.43 -7.68
CA ARG A 57 -47.23 34.44 -7.60
C ARG A 57 -48.62 33.93 -7.96
N ILE A 58 -48.79 32.61 -8.03
CA ILE A 58 -50.06 31.96 -8.28
C ILE A 58 -50.59 31.47 -6.94
N ASP A 59 -51.74 31.99 -6.52
CA ASP A 59 -52.41 31.53 -5.31
C ASP A 59 -52.94 30.11 -5.52
N GLY A 60 -52.57 29.20 -4.62
CA GLY A 60 -53.02 27.81 -4.63
C GLY A 60 -54.54 27.66 -4.57
N ALA A 61 -55.27 28.62 -3.99
CA ALA A 61 -56.73 28.64 -3.98
C ALA A 61 -57.36 28.74 -5.39
N THR A 62 -56.55 29.01 -6.43
CA THR A 62 -56.99 28.91 -7.83
C THR A 62 -57.18 27.47 -8.31
N ILE A 63 -56.64 26.47 -7.60
CA ILE A 63 -56.78 25.05 -7.88
C ILE A 63 -57.97 24.48 -7.07
N PRO A 64 -59.00 23.91 -7.73
CA PRO A 64 -60.11 23.26 -7.05
C PRO A 64 -59.65 22.14 -6.10
N GLY A 65 -59.87 22.35 -4.80
CA GLY A 65 -59.51 21.42 -3.73
C GLY A 65 -58.52 22.01 -2.71
N ILE A 66 -57.79 23.06 -3.08
CA ILE A 66 -56.97 23.83 -2.14
C ILE A 66 -57.85 24.92 -1.54
N THR A 67 -57.96 24.94 -0.20
CA THR A 67 -58.87 25.86 0.51
C THR A 67 -58.15 26.99 1.25
N THR A 68 -56.84 26.86 1.41
CA THR A 68 -55.94 27.83 2.03
C THR A 68 -55.37 28.77 0.97
N ILE A 69 -55.27 30.05 1.32
CA ILE A 69 -54.53 31.04 0.52
C ILE A 69 -53.03 30.80 0.67
N GLY A 70 -52.27 31.16 -0.37
CA GLY A 70 -50.81 31.11 -0.36
C GLY A 70 -50.25 30.74 -1.72
N HIS A 71 -49.07 31.23 -2.03
CA HIS A 71 -48.47 31.06 -3.34
C HIS A 71 -47.82 29.69 -3.53
N LEU A 72 -47.91 29.19 -4.77
CA LEU A 72 -47.33 27.92 -5.17
C LEU A 72 -45.82 28.06 -5.46
N HIS A 73 -45.08 26.97 -5.26
CA HIS A 73 -43.68 26.89 -5.68
C HIS A 73 -43.54 26.91 -7.21
N LEU A 74 -42.66 27.77 -7.71
CA LEU A 74 -42.24 27.83 -9.11
C LEU A 74 -41.12 26.81 -9.37
N PHE A 75 -41.47 25.68 -9.98
CA PHE A 75 -40.50 24.75 -10.52
C PHE A 75 -39.90 25.30 -11.80
N GLN A 76 -38.58 25.37 -11.88
CA GLN A 76 -37.88 25.87 -13.06
C GLN A 76 -36.49 25.26 -13.24
N ARG A 77 -35.96 25.43 -14.46
CA ARG A 77 -34.63 24.95 -14.82
C ARG A 77 -33.57 25.80 -14.13
N THR A 78 -32.62 25.13 -13.50
CA THR A 78 -31.43 25.69 -12.87
C THR A 78 -30.19 25.03 -13.48
N GLU A 79 -29.03 25.25 -12.87
CA GLU A 79 -27.82 24.50 -13.24
C GLU A 79 -27.92 23.01 -12.88
N ASP A 80 -28.64 22.68 -11.80
CA ASP A 80 -28.73 21.33 -11.25
C ASP A 80 -30.01 20.58 -11.65
N THR A 81 -31.05 21.30 -12.11
CA THR A 81 -32.34 20.71 -12.52
C THR A 81 -32.46 20.60 -14.04
N THR A 82 -33.11 19.53 -14.50
CA THR A 82 -33.44 19.36 -15.93
C THR A 82 -34.93 19.65 -16.15
N ASP A 83 -35.27 20.49 -17.14
CA ASP A 83 -36.66 20.68 -17.60
C ASP A 83 -36.92 19.78 -18.80
N VAL A 84 -37.40 18.58 -18.52
CA VAL A 84 -37.41 17.46 -19.47
C VAL A 84 -38.43 17.67 -20.58
N LEU A 85 -39.61 18.21 -20.25
CA LEU A 85 -40.67 18.51 -21.22
C LEU A 85 -40.56 19.92 -21.80
N GLY A 86 -39.58 20.71 -21.37
CA GLY A 86 -39.38 22.08 -21.86
C GLY A 86 -40.55 23.01 -21.52
N LEU A 87 -41.20 22.81 -20.37
CA LEU A 87 -42.37 23.60 -19.96
C LEU A 87 -42.00 25.02 -19.53
N GLY A 88 -40.71 25.29 -19.27
CA GLY A 88 -40.27 26.50 -18.62
C GLY A 88 -40.81 26.59 -17.19
N ALA A 89 -40.63 27.74 -16.54
CA ALA A 89 -41.05 27.92 -15.16
C ALA A 89 -42.57 27.65 -15.00
N GLN A 90 -42.94 26.73 -14.12
CA GLN A 90 -44.32 26.30 -13.87
C GLN A 90 -44.60 26.18 -12.37
N PRO A 91 -45.83 26.42 -11.90
CA PRO A 91 -46.20 26.24 -10.48
C PRO A 91 -46.39 24.75 -10.09
N TYR A 92 -45.85 23.83 -10.90
CA TYR A 92 -45.97 22.39 -10.69
C TYR A 92 -44.80 21.62 -11.32
N ASN A 93 -44.49 20.47 -10.72
CA ASN A 93 -43.75 19.39 -11.37
C ASN A 93 -44.74 18.34 -11.91
N VAL A 94 -44.35 17.52 -12.87
CA VAL A 94 -45.26 16.56 -13.53
C VAL A 94 -44.74 15.14 -13.38
N ILE A 95 -45.64 14.18 -13.17
CA ILE A 95 -45.40 12.73 -13.27
C ILE A 95 -46.49 12.08 -14.14
N SER A 96 -46.22 10.90 -14.71
CA SER A 96 -47.20 10.10 -15.47
C SER A 96 -47.56 8.85 -14.69
N LEU A 97 -48.85 8.58 -14.46
CA LEU A 97 -49.28 7.34 -13.80
C LEU A 97 -50.19 6.53 -14.74
N PRO A 98 -49.91 5.24 -14.97
CA PRO A 98 -50.81 4.34 -15.67
C PRO A 98 -52.05 4.06 -14.83
N ALA A 99 -53.03 3.39 -15.44
CA ALA A 99 -54.17 2.86 -14.70
C ALA A 99 -53.71 1.86 -13.64
N ASN A 100 -54.15 2.06 -12.39
CA ASN A 100 -53.71 1.38 -11.17
C ASN A 100 -52.23 1.57 -10.82
N GLY A 101 -51.54 2.55 -11.42
CA GLY A 101 -50.23 3.00 -10.96
C GLY A 101 -50.33 3.66 -9.58
N GLU A 102 -49.30 3.47 -8.77
CA GLU A 102 -49.21 4.02 -7.41
C GLU A 102 -47.95 4.86 -7.29
N VAL A 103 -48.03 5.95 -6.52
CA VAL A 103 -46.90 6.83 -6.23
C VAL A 103 -46.91 7.23 -4.77
N ALA A 104 -45.74 7.18 -4.14
CA ALA A 104 -45.48 7.84 -2.88
C ALA A 104 -44.61 9.09 -3.14
N ILE A 105 -45.06 10.24 -2.64
CA ILE A 105 -44.37 11.52 -2.80
C ILE A 105 -43.96 12.00 -1.42
N PHE A 106 -42.67 12.22 -1.21
CA PHE A 106 -42.10 12.75 0.02
C PHE A 106 -41.55 14.13 -0.27
N LEU A 107 -42.03 15.14 0.44
CA LEU A 107 -41.48 16.48 0.48
C LEU A 107 -40.81 16.68 1.83
N THR A 108 -39.56 17.14 1.83
CA THR A 108 -38.88 17.63 3.02
C THR A 108 -38.25 19.00 2.77
N TRP A 109 -37.93 19.74 3.82
CA TRP A 109 -37.17 21.00 3.71
C TRP A 109 -36.15 21.20 4.82
N ASP A 110 -35.22 22.12 4.61
CA ASP A 110 -34.04 22.38 5.44
C ASP A 110 -34.33 23.16 6.75
N ASP A 111 -35.46 22.87 7.38
CA ASP A 111 -35.66 23.11 8.82
C ASP A 111 -35.09 21.93 9.62
N ALA A 112 -34.85 22.14 10.92
CA ALA A 112 -34.46 21.04 11.80
C ALA A 112 -35.67 20.11 12.05
N PHE A 113 -35.45 18.79 11.94
CA PHE A 113 -36.45 17.79 12.33
C PHE A 113 -36.84 17.96 13.81
N GLY A 114 -38.14 17.82 14.09
CA GLY A 114 -38.77 18.11 15.39
C GLY A 114 -38.86 19.60 15.75
N ALA A 115 -38.50 20.51 14.84
CA ALA A 115 -38.45 21.96 15.11
C ALA A 115 -38.81 22.82 13.89
N SER A 116 -39.60 22.30 12.95
CA SER A 116 -40.03 23.04 11.76
C SER A 116 -41.04 24.13 12.10
N SER A 117 -40.79 25.34 11.62
CA SER A 117 -41.66 26.52 11.79
C SER A 117 -42.14 27.11 10.46
N ASN A 118 -41.74 26.49 9.35
CA ASN A 118 -42.15 26.82 8.00
C ASN A 118 -43.18 25.80 7.54
N ASN A 119 -44.35 26.26 7.08
CA ASN A 119 -45.47 25.39 6.72
C ASN A 119 -45.66 25.33 5.21
N TYR A 120 -45.24 24.23 4.60
CA TYR A 120 -45.44 23.94 3.20
C TYR A 120 -46.41 22.79 3.05
N ASP A 121 -47.47 22.96 2.26
CA ASP A 121 -48.43 21.88 1.97
C ASP A 121 -48.10 21.23 0.63
N LEU A 122 -48.31 19.91 0.53
CA LEU A 122 -48.11 19.12 -0.67
C LEU A 122 -49.46 18.68 -1.26
N TYR A 123 -49.62 18.86 -2.57
CA TYR A 123 -50.82 18.47 -3.31
C TYR A 123 -50.46 17.70 -4.57
N LEU A 124 -51.29 16.70 -4.91
CA LEU A 124 -51.28 16.01 -6.19
C LEU A 124 -52.54 16.36 -6.96
N VAL A 125 -52.39 16.95 -8.14
CA VAL A 125 -53.49 17.44 -8.97
C VAL A 125 -53.55 16.64 -10.26
N GLN A 126 -54.69 16.02 -10.54
CA GLN A 126 -54.88 15.28 -11.79
C GLN A 126 -55.09 16.24 -12.96
N GLN A 127 -54.31 16.10 -14.04
CA GLN A 127 -54.30 17.07 -15.12
C GLN A 127 -55.59 17.08 -15.93
N SER A 128 -56.19 15.92 -16.23
CA SER A 128 -57.43 15.87 -17.04
C SER A 128 -58.64 16.52 -16.35
N THR A 129 -58.68 16.52 -15.02
CA THR A 129 -59.81 17.06 -14.24
C THR A 129 -59.50 18.42 -13.60
N GLY A 130 -58.22 18.76 -13.45
CA GLY A 130 -57.75 19.95 -12.76
C GLY A 130 -58.03 19.95 -11.25
N ARG A 131 -58.32 18.78 -10.65
CA ARG A 131 -58.69 18.65 -9.24
C ARG A 131 -57.58 18.03 -8.41
N VAL A 132 -57.48 18.45 -7.15
CA VAL A 132 -56.69 17.75 -6.13
C VAL A 132 -57.24 16.32 -5.97
N VAL A 133 -56.36 15.33 -6.08
CA VAL A 133 -56.68 13.90 -5.88
C VAL A 133 -56.04 13.31 -4.63
N ALA A 134 -54.98 13.95 -4.12
CA ALA A 134 -54.37 13.65 -2.83
C ALA A 134 -53.67 14.91 -2.29
N SER A 135 -53.50 14.98 -0.98
CA SER A 135 -52.85 16.10 -0.30
C SER A 135 -52.28 15.68 1.04
N SER A 136 -51.23 16.37 1.45
CA SER A 136 -50.67 16.36 2.81
C SER A 136 -50.54 17.82 3.25
N THR A 137 -51.17 18.15 4.37
CA THR A 137 -51.33 19.53 4.86
C THR A 137 -51.05 19.57 6.36
N ASP A 138 -50.06 18.80 6.80
CA ASP A 138 -49.71 18.76 8.21
C ASP A 138 -49.20 20.14 8.65
N ILE A 139 -49.49 20.53 9.89
CA ILE A 139 -49.18 21.89 10.36
C ILE A 139 -47.82 21.91 11.05
N GLN A 140 -46.85 22.61 10.48
CA GLN A 140 -45.55 22.90 11.10
C GLN A 140 -45.55 24.27 11.78
N SER A 141 -45.60 24.24 13.12
CA SER A 141 -45.77 25.41 14.01
C SER A 141 -44.64 25.55 15.03
N GLY A 142 -43.55 24.81 14.86
CA GLY A 142 -42.31 24.93 15.64
C GLY A 142 -41.85 23.66 16.35
N ARG A 143 -42.60 22.54 16.27
CA ARG A 143 -42.25 21.26 16.93
C ARG A 143 -42.37 20.03 16.05
N GLN A 144 -42.88 20.22 14.84
CA GLN A 144 -43.15 19.16 13.88
C GLN A 144 -41.93 18.96 12.98
N ASP A 145 -41.91 17.84 12.28
CA ASP A 145 -40.91 17.56 11.26
C ASP A 145 -41.18 18.40 10.00
N PRO A 146 -40.12 18.79 9.28
CA PRO A 146 -40.23 19.52 8.03
C PRO A 146 -40.55 18.57 6.87
N ALA A 147 -41.70 17.89 6.95
CA ALA A 147 -42.06 16.83 6.03
C ALA A 147 -43.56 16.82 5.68
N GLU A 148 -43.85 16.47 4.43
CA GLU A 148 -45.19 16.13 3.93
C GLU A 148 -45.10 14.86 3.08
N ALA A 149 -46.12 14.01 3.13
CA ALA A 149 -46.12 12.76 2.38
C ALA A 149 -47.49 12.42 1.78
N ILE A 150 -47.50 12.07 0.50
CA ILE A 150 -48.68 11.56 -0.21
C ILE A 150 -48.42 10.11 -0.61
N ASP A 151 -49.43 9.25 -0.42
CA ASP A 151 -49.51 7.92 -1.04
C ASP A 151 -50.81 7.84 -1.86
N TYR A 152 -50.69 7.56 -3.16
CA TYR A 152 -51.82 7.65 -4.09
C TYR A 152 -51.80 6.57 -5.17
N VAL A 153 -52.96 5.92 -5.36
CA VAL A 153 -53.23 4.97 -6.45
C VAL A 153 -54.16 5.59 -7.50
N ASN A 154 -53.71 5.69 -8.75
CA ASN A 154 -54.53 6.12 -9.87
C ASN A 154 -55.55 5.04 -10.25
N ARG A 155 -56.79 5.16 -9.76
CA ARG A 155 -57.89 4.25 -10.13
C ARG A 155 -58.51 4.55 -11.51
N GLY A 156 -58.07 5.61 -12.18
CA GLY A 156 -58.58 6.05 -13.49
C GLY A 156 -57.77 5.49 -14.66
N ALA A 157 -58.00 6.06 -15.84
CA ALA A 157 -57.13 5.84 -16.99
C ALA A 157 -55.74 6.46 -16.76
N GLN A 158 -54.76 6.12 -17.60
CA GLN A 158 -53.47 6.79 -17.59
C GLN A 158 -53.63 8.30 -17.74
N ASP A 159 -52.92 9.07 -16.93
CA ASP A 159 -52.97 10.53 -16.93
C ASP A 159 -51.63 11.13 -16.45
N LEU A 160 -51.49 12.44 -16.64
CA LEU A 160 -50.45 13.25 -16.01
C LEU A 160 -50.96 13.83 -14.69
N PHE A 161 -50.07 13.90 -13.72
CA PHE A 161 -50.35 14.43 -12.39
C PHE A 161 -49.35 15.51 -12.05
N ARG A 162 -49.85 16.63 -11.52
CA ARG A 162 -49.07 17.80 -11.14
C ARG A 162 -48.79 17.74 -9.64
N ILE A 163 -47.51 17.72 -9.29
CA ILE A 163 -47.05 17.89 -7.91
C ILE A 163 -46.98 19.39 -7.65
N VAL A 164 -47.68 19.83 -6.61
CA VAL A 164 -47.83 21.25 -6.24
C VAL A 164 -47.43 21.41 -4.78
N VAL A 165 -46.60 22.41 -4.49
CA VAL A 165 -46.23 22.79 -3.12
C VAL A 165 -46.73 24.20 -2.85
N GLN A 166 -47.48 24.42 -1.78
CA GLN A 166 -48.01 25.72 -1.37
C GLN A 166 -47.28 26.23 -0.14
N ASN A 167 -46.83 27.49 -0.16
CA ASN A 167 -46.44 28.21 1.07
C ASN A 167 -47.71 28.75 1.73
N VAL A 168 -48.15 28.12 2.82
CA VAL A 168 -49.46 28.43 3.41
C VAL A 168 -49.46 29.85 3.96
N ARG A 169 -50.36 30.68 3.44
CA ARG A 169 -50.51 32.12 3.75
C ARG A 169 -49.25 32.95 3.51
N ASP A 170 -48.34 32.46 2.67
CA ASP A 170 -47.03 33.09 2.40
C ASP A 170 -46.22 33.37 3.68
N ALA A 171 -46.41 32.52 4.69
CA ALA A 171 -45.85 32.72 6.02
C ALA A 171 -44.48 32.04 6.20
N ALA A 172 -44.18 31.01 5.41
CA ALA A 172 -42.89 30.32 5.44
C ALA A 172 -41.81 31.18 4.77
N GLN A 173 -40.60 31.13 5.33
CA GLN A 173 -39.39 31.60 4.67
C GLN A 173 -39.00 30.66 3.52
N PRO A 174 -38.36 31.15 2.46
CA PRO A 174 -37.80 30.30 1.41
C PRO A 174 -36.84 29.25 1.98
N LYS A 175 -37.08 27.98 1.62
CA LYS A 175 -36.33 26.80 2.09
C LYS A 175 -35.95 25.92 0.92
N HIS A 176 -34.93 25.08 1.07
CA HIS A 176 -34.62 24.07 0.06
C HIS A 176 -35.63 22.93 0.17
N LEU A 177 -36.43 22.75 -0.87
CA LEU A 177 -37.37 21.66 -1.00
C LEU A 177 -36.65 20.45 -1.59
N ASN A 178 -36.82 19.30 -0.95
CA ASN A 178 -36.27 18.02 -1.34
C ASN A 178 -37.44 17.06 -1.57
N ILE A 179 -37.68 16.69 -2.82
CA ILE A 179 -38.86 15.94 -3.24
C ILE A 179 -38.45 14.64 -3.90
N PHE A 180 -38.97 13.53 -3.39
CA PHE A 180 -38.89 12.22 -4.03
C PHE A 180 -40.30 11.79 -4.46
N SER A 181 -40.46 11.26 -5.67
CA SER A 181 -41.70 10.57 -6.04
C SER A 181 -41.37 9.19 -6.58
N ILE A 182 -41.65 8.18 -5.76
CA ILE A 182 -41.22 6.80 -5.95
C ILE A 182 -42.41 5.86 -6.09
N GLN A 183 -42.13 4.68 -6.63
CA GLN A 183 -43.07 3.57 -6.64
C GLN A 183 -42.95 2.77 -5.33
N PRO A 184 -44.02 2.59 -4.53
CA PRO A 184 -43.98 1.68 -3.39
C PRO A 184 -43.66 0.24 -3.81
N GLU A 185 -42.98 -0.53 -2.96
CA GLU A 185 -42.53 -1.89 -3.28
C GLU A 185 -43.67 -2.86 -3.67
N CYS A 186 -44.88 -2.62 -3.17
CA CYS A 186 -46.08 -3.42 -3.48
C CYS A 186 -46.84 -2.95 -4.73
N ALA A 187 -46.45 -1.83 -5.33
CA ALA A 187 -47.13 -1.27 -6.49
C ALA A 187 -46.79 -2.07 -7.75
N ALA A 188 -47.79 -2.35 -8.58
CA ALA A 188 -47.61 -3.19 -9.77
C ALA A 188 -47.02 -2.47 -11.00
N ALA A 189 -47.14 -1.14 -11.09
CA ALA A 189 -46.81 -0.39 -12.32
C ALA A 189 -46.09 0.96 -12.11
N GLY A 190 -46.29 1.64 -10.97
CA GLY A 190 -45.59 2.88 -10.62
C GLY A 190 -45.72 4.06 -11.61
N PRO A 191 -44.94 5.14 -11.40
CA PRO A 191 -44.80 6.23 -12.37
C PRO A 191 -44.09 5.78 -13.65
N GLN A 192 -44.56 6.28 -14.79
CA GLN A 192 -43.99 6.06 -16.12
C GLN A 192 -43.10 7.22 -16.57
N LEU A 193 -42.25 6.96 -17.56
CA LEU A 193 -41.42 7.96 -18.23
C LEU A 193 -42.25 9.11 -18.83
N LEU A 194 -41.74 10.33 -18.68
CA LEU A 194 -42.36 11.53 -19.25
C LEU A 194 -41.89 11.82 -20.68
N ALA A 195 -40.61 11.60 -20.97
CA ALA A 195 -40.04 11.83 -22.29
C ALA A 195 -38.96 10.79 -22.64
N PRO A 196 -38.84 10.37 -23.92
CA PRO A 196 -37.63 9.71 -24.45
C PRO A 196 -36.51 10.74 -24.75
N PRO A 197 -35.21 10.38 -24.77
CA PRO A 197 -34.61 9.05 -24.71
C PRO A 197 -34.19 8.59 -23.31
N ARG A 198 -35.00 8.95 -22.30
CA ARG A 198 -35.30 8.18 -21.07
C ARG A 198 -34.44 8.53 -19.85
N HIS A 199 -34.93 8.07 -18.70
CA HIS A 199 -34.50 8.35 -17.31
C HIS A 199 -35.23 9.50 -16.62
N GLU A 200 -36.42 9.90 -17.05
CA GLU A 200 -37.14 11.01 -16.42
C GLU A 200 -38.53 10.58 -15.96
N ARG A 201 -38.70 10.49 -14.64
CA ARG A 201 -40.01 10.25 -14.01
C ARG A 201 -40.71 11.52 -13.57
N HIS A 202 -39.94 12.61 -13.45
CA HIS A 202 -40.40 13.96 -13.10
C HIS A 202 -40.05 14.92 -14.23
N ASN A 203 -40.84 15.98 -14.43
CA ASN A 203 -40.49 17.00 -15.40
C ASN A 203 -39.22 17.75 -14.99
N TYR A 204 -39.16 18.10 -13.71
CA TYR A 204 -38.00 18.68 -13.06
C TYR A 204 -37.35 17.62 -12.18
N ASN A 205 -36.17 17.14 -12.57
CA ASN A 205 -35.37 16.24 -11.76
C ASN A 205 -33.97 16.81 -11.50
N THR A 206 -33.39 16.40 -10.38
CA THR A 206 -32.07 16.78 -9.88
C THR A 206 -31.35 15.52 -9.44
N ALA A 207 -30.27 15.15 -10.12
CA ALA A 207 -29.56 13.92 -9.76
C ALA A 207 -28.80 14.07 -8.43
N THR A 208 -28.26 15.25 -8.13
CA THR A 208 -27.49 15.53 -6.91
C THR A 208 -28.40 15.59 -5.68
N ARG A 209 -27.84 15.32 -4.49
CA ARG A 209 -28.57 15.29 -3.21
C ARG A 209 -29.72 14.27 -3.12
N SER A 210 -29.76 13.29 -4.01
CA SER A 210 -30.78 12.22 -4.06
C SER A 210 -30.51 11.06 -3.10
N VAL A 211 -29.64 11.25 -2.11
CA VAL A 211 -29.27 10.21 -1.14
C VAL A 211 -30.29 10.19 0.00
N SER A 212 -30.93 9.04 0.20
CA SER A 212 -31.84 8.82 1.33
C SER A 212 -31.09 8.75 2.66
N ALA A 213 -31.79 8.91 3.78
CA ALA A 213 -31.18 9.05 5.10
C ALA A 213 -30.26 7.87 5.53
N GLN A 214 -30.34 6.72 4.88
CA GLN A 214 -29.67 5.47 5.21
C GLN A 214 -28.35 5.34 4.46
N GLY A 215 -28.36 5.72 3.18
CA GLY A 215 -27.15 5.99 2.40
C GLY A 215 -26.28 7.07 3.06
N ASP A 216 -26.88 7.85 3.96
CA ASP A 216 -26.27 8.92 4.72
C ASP A 216 -25.86 8.55 6.17
N ALA A 217 -26.11 7.35 6.69
CA ALA A 217 -25.74 6.97 8.06
C ALA A 217 -24.21 6.79 8.24
N GLY A 218 -23.43 7.88 8.16
CA GLY A 218 -21.96 7.88 8.06
C GLY A 218 -21.23 8.86 8.99
N GLY A 219 -21.97 9.56 9.86
CA GLY A 219 -21.40 10.36 10.94
C GLY A 219 -20.54 9.52 11.89
N SER A 220 -19.31 9.97 12.13
CA SER A 220 -18.27 9.22 12.82
C SER A 220 -18.66 8.77 14.25
N PRO A 221 -18.22 7.57 14.71
CA PRO A 221 -17.32 6.68 14.00
C PRO A 221 -17.99 5.35 13.68
N VAL A 222 -18.95 5.25 12.75
CA VAL A 222 -19.41 3.92 12.32
C VAL A 222 -19.83 3.76 10.86
N ALA A 223 -18.83 3.85 9.98
CA ALA A 223 -18.51 3.05 8.79
C ALA A 223 -19.60 2.23 8.06
N VAL A 224 -20.81 2.77 7.87
CA VAL A 224 -21.67 2.36 6.75
C VAL A 224 -21.02 2.83 5.46
N MET A 225 -20.88 1.92 4.51
CA MET A 225 -20.48 2.23 3.15
C MET A 225 -21.71 2.17 2.24
N ALA A 226 -22.14 3.33 1.74
CA ALA A 226 -23.16 3.43 0.72
C ALA A 226 -22.54 3.08 -0.64
N VAL A 227 -23.21 2.19 -1.36
CA VAL A 227 -22.72 1.61 -2.62
C VAL A 227 -23.57 2.14 -3.76
N GLY A 228 -22.92 2.85 -4.68
CA GLY A 228 -23.50 3.25 -5.96
C GLY A 228 -23.44 2.14 -7.00
N ALA A 229 -24.23 2.28 -8.06
CA ALA A 229 -24.22 1.35 -9.18
C ALA A 229 -23.46 1.96 -10.37
N VAL A 230 -22.64 1.14 -11.02
CA VAL A 230 -22.08 1.43 -12.34
C VAL A 230 -22.60 0.41 -13.32
N CYS A 231 -22.74 0.83 -14.58
CA CYS A 231 -23.36 0.02 -15.59
C CYS A 231 -22.63 -1.30 -15.78
N SER A 232 -23.43 -2.36 -15.83
CA SER A 232 -22.99 -3.75 -15.83
C SER A 232 -23.04 -4.42 -17.19
N ALA A 233 -23.26 -3.65 -18.26
CA ALA A 233 -23.57 -4.17 -19.58
C ALA A 233 -22.41 -4.97 -20.19
N SER A 234 -22.24 -6.21 -19.73
CA SER A 234 -21.75 -7.27 -20.59
C SER A 234 -22.72 -7.37 -21.77
N ALA A 235 -22.20 -7.70 -22.96
CA ALA A 235 -23.05 -7.87 -24.16
C ALA A 235 -24.22 -8.86 -23.94
N ALA A 236 -24.12 -9.74 -22.94
CA ALA A 236 -25.19 -10.66 -22.52
C ALA A 236 -26.31 -9.98 -21.71
N ALA A 237 -25.98 -9.01 -20.83
CA ALA A 237 -26.98 -8.20 -20.13
C ALA A 237 -27.76 -7.34 -21.13
N ALA A 238 -27.06 -6.69 -22.07
CA ALA A 238 -27.66 -5.90 -23.15
C ALA A 238 -28.65 -6.71 -24.01
N GLY A 239 -28.40 -8.01 -24.21
CA GLY A 239 -29.27 -8.92 -24.98
C GLY A 239 -30.52 -9.43 -24.23
N SER A 240 -30.61 -9.22 -22.91
CA SER A 240 -31.78 -9.60 -22.11
C SER A 240 -32.91 -8.56 -22.16
N PHE A 241 -32.65 -7.38 -22.72
CA PHE A 241 -33.63 -6.32 -22.84
C PHE A 241 -34.29 -6.35 -24.23
N SER A 242 -35.60 -6.55 -24.30
CA SER A 242 -36.35 -6.38 -25.56
C SER A 242 -36.47 -4.91 -25.99
N SER A 243 -36.20 -3.97 -25.07
CA SER A 243 -36.30 -2.51 -25.24
C SER A 243 -35.70 -1.75 -24.03
N ALA A 244 -34.41 -1.84 -23.72
CA ALA A 244 -33.81 -1.01 -22.63
C ALA A 244 -33.95 0.50 -22.94
N PRO A 245 -33.98 1.42 -21.95
CA PRO A 245 -33.35 1.44 -20.62
C PRO A 245 -34.14 2.18 -19.48
N ASP A 246 -35.00 1.47 -18.74
CA ASP A 246 -35.42 1.93 -17.38
C ASP A 246 -34.64 1.20 -16.28
N GLU A 247 -33.83 0.19 -16.65
CA GLU A 247 -33.21 -0.74 -15.70
C GLU A 247 -31.68 -0.59 -15.61
N SER A 248 -30.98 -0.20 -16.69
CA SER A 248 -29.51 -0.03 -16.70
C SER A 248 -29.03 0.72 -17.95
N CYS A 249 -27.90 1.43 -17.85
CA CYS A 249 -27.24 2.06 -18.99
C CYS A 249 -26.42 1.07 -19.84
N LEU A 250 -26.19 1.39 -21.12
CA LEU A 250 -25.55 0.48 -22.08
C LEU A 250 -24.01 0.58 -22.13
N ASP A 251 -23.37 1.20 -21.14
CA ASP A 251 -21.92 1.29 -21.07
C ASP A 251 -21.28 -0.06 -20.73
N THR A 252 -20.46 -0.59 -21.65
CA THR A 252 -19.75 -1.87 -21.51
C THR A 252 -18.35 -1.73 -20.93
N SER A 253 -17.85 -0.50 -20.74
CA SER A 253 -16.54 -0.22 -20.15
C SER A 253 -16.57 -0.18 -18.62
N ASN A 254 -17.77 -0.24 -18.03
CA ASN A 254 -18.02 -0.22 -16.58
C ASN A 254 -17.42 1.03 -15.91
N VAL A 255 -17.51 2.19 -16.57
CA VAL A 255 -17.02 3.48 -16.04
C VAL A 255 -18.10 4.52 -15.83
N THR A 256 -19.29 4.28 -16.40
CA THR A 256 -20.45 5.16 -16.28
C THR A 256 -21.27 4.78 -15.04
N PRO A 257 -21.48 5.71 -14.09
CA PRO A 257 -22.46 5.51 -13.03
C PRO A 257 -23.86 5.36 -13.61
N GLU A 258 -24.67 4.49 -13.01
CA GLU A 258 -26.06 4.34 -13.40
C GLU A 258 -26.83 5.66 -13.23
N PHE A 259 -27.80 5.90 -14.12
CA PHE A 259 -28.58 7.14 -14.12
C PHE A 259 -29.47 7.25 -12.89
N PHE A 260 -30.03 6.13 -12.43
CA PHE A 260 -30.90 6.06 -11.25
C PHE A 260 -30.09 6.08 -9.95
N SER A 261 -28.79 5.71 -9.98
CA SER A 261 -27.99 5.60 -8.76
C SER A 261 -27.94 6.96 -8.07
N SER A 262 -28.45 7.01 -6.84
CA SER A 262 -28.49 8.23 -6.04
C SER A 262 -27.10 8.84 -5.91
N ARG A 263 -27.05 10.17 -5.99
CA ARG A 263 -25.82 10.96 -6.04
C ARG A 263 -25.79 11.96 -4.91
N GLY A 264 -24.61 12.09 -4.32
CA GLY A 264 -24.34 13.08 -3.31
C GLY A 264 -24.32 14.52 -3.85
N PRO A 265 -23.85 15.48 -3.03
CA PRO A 265 -23.53 15.25 -1.62
C PRO A 265 -24.81 14.96 -0.84
N THR A 266 -24.69 14.45 0.37
CA THR A 266 -25.81 14.36 1.32
C THR A 266 -26.29 15.77 1.68
N LEU A 267 -27.42 15.90 2.40
CA LEU A 267 -27.96 17.24 2.71
C LEU A 267 -26.96 18.09 3.50
N ASP A 268 -26.21 17.47 4.42
CA ASP A 268 -25.14 18.09 5.21
C ASP A 268 -23.78 18.22 4.47
N GLY A 269 -23.70 17.83 3.19
CA GLY A 269 -22.54 18.06 2.34
C GLY A 269 -21.51 16.93 2.28
N ARG A 270 -21.75 15.76 2.90
CA ARG A 270 -20.84 14.62 2.79
C ARG A 270 -20.88 13.98 1.41
N VAL A 271 -19.75 13.45 0.97
CA VAL A 271 -19.64 12.75 -0.30
C VAL A 271 -20.25 11.35 -0.18
N LYS A 272 -21.21 11.06 -1.07
CA LYS A 272 -21.83 9.74 -1.25
C LYS A 272 -22.12 9.50 -2.74
N PRO A 273 -22.16 8.24 -3.21
CA PRO A 273 -21.82 7.00 -2.50
C PRO A 273 -20.35 6.97 -2.03
N ASP A 274 -19.96 6.04 -1.16
CA ASP A 274 -18.55 5.89 -0.79
C ASP A 274 -17.76 5.17 -1.90
N VAL A 275 -18.40 4.22 -2.59
CA VAL A 275 -17.81 3.42 -3.66
C VAL A 275 -18.93 2.98 -4.60
N ALA A 276 -18.59 2.68 -5.85
CA ALA A 276 -19.52 2.08 -6.79
C ALA A 276 -19.18 0.61 -7.08
N ALA A 277 -20.19 -0.18 -7.42
CA ALA A 277 -20.01 -1.55 -7.88
C ALA A 277 -20.92 -1.85 -9.07
N ILE A 278 -20.55 -2.90 -9.80
CA ILE A 278 -21.29 -3.37 -10.97
C ILE A 278 -22.65 -3.90 -10.51
N ASP A 279 -23.73 -3.58 -11.22
CA ASP A 279 -25.07 -4.13 -11.00
C ASP A 279 -25.39 -5.29 -11.98
N GLY A 280 -26.65 -5.53 -12.33
CA GLY A 280 -27.04 -6.49 -13.38
C GLY A 280 -26.65 -7.95 -13.12
N VAL A 281 -26.79 -8.38 -11.87
CA VAL A 281 -26.35 -9.69 -11.40
C VAL A 281 -27.35 -10.80 -11.73
N SER A 282 -26.83 -11.99 -12.05
CA SER A 282 -27.64 -13.21 -12.09
C SER A 282 -27.75 -13.81 -10.69
N ILE A 283 -28.97 -14.05 -10.21
CA ILE A 283 -29.20 -14.63 -8.89
C ILE A 283 -29.45 -16.14 -9.02
N THR A 284 -28.52 -16.96 -8.53
CA THR A 284 -28.65 -18.43 -8.48
C THR A 284 -28.98 -18.88 -7.05
N GLY A 285 -30.15 -19.50 -6.83
CA GLY A 285 -30.57 -19.95 -5.48
C GLY A 285 -32.09 -19.99 -5.26
N ALA A 286 -32.51 -20.25 -4.02
CA ALA A 286 -33.93 -20.24 -3.64
C ALA A 286 -34.51 -18.82 -3.80
N GLY A 287 -35.54 -18.68 -4.64
CA GLY A 287 -36.13 -17.40 -5.02
C GLY A 287 -35.55 -16.75 -6.28
N GLY A 288 -34.60 -17.40 -6.97
CA GLY A 288 -33.87 -16.83 -8.11
C GLY A 288 -34.74 -16.11 -9.16
N PHE A 289 -34.23 -15.00 -9.67
CA PHE A 289 -34.88 -14.24 -10.72
C PHE A 289 -34.62 -14.87 -12.10
N SER A 290 -35.64 -14.94 -12.94
CA SER A 290 -35.52 -15.44 -14.32
C SER A 290 -34.76 -14.48 -15.24
N LYS A 291 -34.47 -13.26 -14.77
CA LYS A 291 -33.72 -12.20 -15.43
C LYS A 291 -32.64 -11.65 -14.49
N SER A 292 -31.66 -10.94 -15.05
CA SER A 292 -30.67 -10.19 -14.27
C SER A 292 -31.35 -9.14 -13.38
N PHE A 293 -30.81 -8.95 -12.18
CA PHE A 293 -31.26 -7.96 -11.19
C PHE A 293 -30.35 -6.72 -11.21
N PHE A 294 -30.93 -5.54 -11.39
CA PHE A 294 -30.23 -4.26 -11.54
C PHE A 294 -30.54 -3.33 -10.36
N GLY A 295 -29.71 -2.30 -10.20
CA GLY A 295 -29.85 -1.35 -9.10
C GLY A 295 -28.67 -1.32 -8.14
N THR A 296 -28.64 -0.28 -7.30
CA THR A 296 -27.66 -0.18 -6.19
C THR A 296 -27.81 -1.33 -5.20
N SER A 297 -29.02 -1.88 -5.08
CA SER A 297 -29.39 -3.13 -4.39
C SER A 297 -28.65 -4.37 -4.93
N ALA A 298 -28.35 -4.41 -6.23
CA ALA A 298 -27.53 -5.46 -6.85
C ALA A 298 -26.03 -5.20 -6.71
N ALA A 299 -25.64 -3.92 -6.64
CA ALA A 299 -24.25 -3.50 -6.47
C ALA A 299 -23.75 -3.74 -5.04
N ALA A 300 -24.54 -3.42 -4.01
CA ALA A 300 -24.13 -3.50 -2.60
C ALA A 300 -23.67 -4.91 -2.13
N PRO A 301 -24.33 -6.02 -2.51
CA PRO A 301 -23.89 -7.38 -2.15
C PRO A 301 -22.48 -7.74 -2.62
N HIS A 302 -21.98 -7.14 -3.72
CA HIS A 302 -20.59 -7.33 -4.12
C HIS A 302 -19.62 -6.86 -3.05
N MET A 303 -19.92 -5.75 -2.36
CA MET A 303 -19.07 -5.26 -1.29
C MET A 303 -19.10 -6.18 -0.08
N GLY A 304 -20.25 -6.82 0.17
CA GLY A 304 -20.34 -7.92 1.11
C GLY A 304 -19.42 -9.09 0.76
N GLY A 305 -19.42 -9.51 -0.50
CA GLY A 305 -18.52 -10.53 -1.01
C GLY A 305 -17.04 -10.17 -0.84
N ILE A 306 -16.66 -8.95 -1.24
CA ILE A 306 -15.27 -8.45 -1.08
C ILE A 306 -14.88 -8.43 0.39
N ALA A 307 -15.74 -7.90 1.27
CA ALA A 307 -15.46 -7.88 2.71
C ALA A 307 -15.34 -9.27 3.32
N ALA A 308 -16.15 -10.24 2.88
CA ALA A 308 -16.02 -11.63 3.33
C ALA A 308 -14.65 -12.22 2.93
N LEU A 309 -14.21 -11.96 1.69
CA LEU A 309 -12.89 -12.39 1.22
C LEU A 309 -11.77 -11.68 1.98
N LEU A 310 -11.89 -10.37 2.25
CA LEU A 310 -10.92 -9.60 3.04
C LEU A 310 -10.80 -10.14 4.47
N LEU A 311 -11.92 -10.48 5.09
CA LEU A 311 -11.95 -11.05 6.43
C LEU A 311 -11.36 -12.48 6.45
N GLN A 312 -11.50 -13.24 5.37
CA GLN A 312 -10.81 -14.53 5.20
C GLN A 312 -9.31 -14.33 4.97
N SER A 313 -8.92 -13.30 4.20
CA SER A 313 -7.53 -12.97 3.88
C SER A 313 -6.80 -12.19 4.96
N ALA A 314 -7.50 -11.74 5.99
CA ALA A 314 -6.97 -11.11 7.20
C ALA A 314 -7.80 -11.54 8.43
N PRO A 315 -7.68 -12.80 8.89
CA PRO A 315 -8.53 -13.36 9.95
C PRO A 315 -8.43 -12.62 11.29
N CYS A 316 -7.36 -11.85 11.52
CA CYS A 316 -7.25 -11.01 12.71
C CYS A 316 -8.33 -9.91 12.79
N LEU A 317 -8.99 -9.60 11.68
CA LEU A 317 -10.12 -8.67 11.61
C LEU A 317 -11.46 -9.34 11.97
N LEU A 318 -11.52 -10.68 12.01
CA LEU A 318 -12.72 -11.45 12.37
C LEU A 318 -12.97 -11.45 13.88
N GLY A 319 -14.21 -11.26 14.30
CA GLY A 319 -14.59 -11.25 15.73
C GLY A 319 -14.62 -12.60 16.45
N ARG A 320 -13.97 -13.66 15.96
CA ARG A 320 -13.95 -14.97 16.63
C ARG A 320 -12.71 -15.12 17.48
N THR A 321 -12.89 -15.16 18.81
CA THR A 321 -11.99 -15.56 19.93
C THR A 321 -10.50 -15.18 19.93
N ALA A 322 -9.94 -14.60 18.88
CA ALA A 322 -8.51 -14.32 18.70
C ALA A 322 -8.20 -12.94 18.09
N SER A 323 -9.21 -12.12 17.77
CA SER A 323 -8.98 -10.76 17.27
C SER A 323 -8.71 -9.80 18.43
N THR A 324 -7.52 -9.20 18.42
CA THR A 324 -7.14 -8.08 19.29
C THR A 324 -7.62 -6.73 18.74
N VAL A 325 -8.22 -6.72 17.54
CA VAL A 325 -8.66 -5.50 16.86
C VAL A 325 -10.10 -5.19 17.24
N ALA A 326 -10.32 -4.01 17.81
CA ALA A 326 -11.65 -3.52 18.15
C ALA A 326 -12.57 -3.48 16.90
N PRO A 327 -13.89 -3.74 17.02
CA PRO A 327 -14.81 -3.73 15.87
C PRO A 327 -14.73 -2.48 15.00
N ALA A 328 -14.62 -1.28 15.61
CA ALA A 328 -14.46 -0.02 14.88
C ALA A 328 -13.15 0.06 14.08
N GLY A 329 -12.04 -0.42 14.66
CA GLY A 329 -10.76 -0.51 13.96
C GLY A 329 -10.81 -1.46 12.77
N ALA A 330 -11.42 -2.64 12.96
CA ALA A 330 -11.59 -3.61 11.89
C ALA A 330 -12.48 -3.08 10.75
N ARG A 331 -13.58 -2.38 11.07
CA ARG A 331 -14.43 -1.72 10.08
C ARG A 331 -13.66 -0.66 9.28
N SER A 332 -12.85 0.15 9.96
CA SER A 332 -12.02 1.18 9.31
C SER A 332 -11.01 0.53 8.36
N THR A 333 -10.33 -0.53 8.80
CA THR A 333 -9.39 -1.28 7.94
C THR A 333 -10.09 -1.89 6.72
N VAL A 334 -11.27 -2.51 6.88
CA VAL A 334 -12.03 -3.06 5.73
C VAL A 334 -12.42 -1.95 4.76
N ARG A 335 -12.91 -0.81 5.27
CA ARG A 335 -13.25 0.36 4.46
C ARG A 335 -12.03 0.86 3.69
N ASP A 336 -10.89 1.07 4.35
CA ASP A 336 -9.67 1.59 3.72
C ASP A 336 -9.12 0.64 2.65
N LEU A 337 -9.21 -0.67 2.87
CA LEU A 337 -8.81 -1.69 1.89
C LEU A 337 -9.67 -1.65 0.63
N ILE A 338 -10.97 -1.37 0.76
CA ILE A 338 -11.90 -1.27 -0.37
C ILE A 338 -11.73 0.08 -1.07
N LEU A 339 -11.85 1.19 -0.33
CA LEU A 339 -11.84 2.55 -0.91
C LEU A 339 -10.47 2.92 -1.47
N GLY A 340 -9.39 2.57 -0.76
CA GLY A 340 -8.02 2.87 -1.20
C GLY A 340 -7.55 2.05 -2.41
N ARG A 341 -8.37 1.11 -2.89
CA ARG A 341 -8.09 0.23 -4.03
C ARG A 341 -9.15 0.28 -5.12
N ALA A 342 -10.15 1.15 -4.97
CA ALA A 342 -11.13 1.40 -6.01
C ALA A 342 -10.46 1.97 -7.27
N ILE A 343 -11.02 1.62 -8.43
CA ILE A 343 -10.61 2.12 -9.74
C ILE A 343 -11.29 3.47 -9.96
N PRO A 344 -10.53 4.58 -10.11
CA PRO A 344 -11.08 5.89 -10.36
C PRO A 344 -11.93 5.94 -11.64
N LEU A 345 -13.13 6.52 -11.55
CA LEU A 345 -14.01 6.74 -12.70
C LEU A 345 -14.09 8.22 -13.12
N SER A 346 -13.54 9.12 -12.30
CA SER A 346 -13.44 10.54 -12.56
C SER A 346 -12.04 11.07 -12.24
N GLY A 347 -11.74 12.30 -12.67
CA GLY A 347 -10.45 12.95 -12.45
C GLY A 347 -10.25 13.53 -11.04
N SER A 348 -11.30 13.62 -10.23
CA SER A 348 -11.28 14.22 -8.89
C SER A 348 -12.03 13.34 -7.90
N LEU A 349 -11.31 12.66 -7.01
CA LEU A 349 -11.88 11.75 -6.03
C LEU A 349 -11.69 12.24 -4.58
N PRO A 350 -12.62 11.90 -3.66
CA PRO A 350 -13.91 11.25 -3.95
C PRO A 350 -14.89 12.21 -4.63
N ASP A 351 -15.81 11.68 -5.44
CA ASP A 351 -16.88 12.44 -6.10
C ASP A 351 -18.29 11.98 -5.68
N ASN A 352 -19.30 12.80 -6.01
CA ASN A 352 -20.69 12.57 -5.61
C ASN A 352 -21.45 11.56 -6.50
N ALA A 353 -20.83 11.00 -7.53
CA ALA A 353 -21.49 10.05 -8.44
C ALA A 353 -21.02 8.61 -8.19
N SER A 354 -19.73 8.43 -7.89
CA SER A 354 -19.06 7.13 -7.75
C SER A 354 -18.22 6.99 -6.49
N GLY A 355 -18.14 8.04 -5.66
CA GLY A 355 -17.33 8.02 -4.44
C GLY A 355 -15.85 7.93 -4.76
N PHE A 356 -15.18 6.91 -4.23
CA PHE A 356 -13.77 6.60 -4.56
C PHE A 356 -13.61 5.85 -5.91
N GLY A 357 -14.71 5.58 -6.62
CA GLY A 357 -14.72 4.89 -7.91
C GLY A 357 -15.27 3.48 -7.83
N ARG A 358 -14.98 2.64 -8.84
CA ARG A 358 -15.47 1.26 -8.91
C ARG A 358 -14.63 0.34 -8.03
N ALA A 359 -15.26 -0.45 -7.18
CA ALA A 359 -14.56 -1.42 -6.34
C ALA A 359 -13.72 -2.44 -7.14
N ASP A 360 -12.53 -2.76 -6.62
CA ASP A 360 -11.63 -3.78 -7.16
C ASP A 360 -11.33 -4.84 -6.09
N ALA A 361 -11.99 -5.99 -6.23
CA ALA A 361 -11.83 -7.11 -5.31
C ALA A 361 -10.38 -7.63 -5.26
N PHE A 362 -9.71 -7.72 -6.41
CA PHE A 362 -8.39 -8.30 -6.52
C PHE A 362 -7.33 -7.38 -5.91
N ALA A 363 -7.39 -6.09 -6.22
CA ALA A 363 -6.49 -5.10 -5.62
C ALA A 363 -6.69 -4.98 -4.10
N SER A 364 -7.94 -5.03 -3.64
CA SER A 364 -8.28 -5.04 -2.21
C SER A 364 -7.69 -6.25 -1.49
N LEU A 365 -7.86 -7.46 -2.04
CA LEU A 365 -7.32 -8.69 -1.45
C LEU A 365 -5.79 -8.76 -1.52
N LYS A 366 -5.19 -8.32 -2.63
CA LYS A 366 -3.73 -8.27 -2.76
C LYS A 366 -3.11 -7.38 -1.67
N ALA A 367 -3.81 -6.34 -1.24
CA ALA A 367 -3.36 -5.44 -0.18
C ALA A 367 -3.32 -6.09 1.21
N THR A 368 -3.98 -7.24 1.42
CA THR A 368 -3.88 -8.00 2.67
C THR A 368 -2.73 -8.99 2.69
N ARG A 369 -2.01 -9.18 1.58
CA ARG A 369 -0.85 -10.07 1.55
C ARG A 369 0.28 -9.47 2.39
N PRO A 370 0.96 -10.28 3.22
CA PRO A 370 2.18 -9.85 3.88
C PRO A 370 3.22 -9.40 2.87
N ALA A 371 4.11 -8.51 3.30
CA ALA A 371 5.21 -8.03 2.46
C ALA A 371 6.54 -8.23 3.18
N TRP A 372 7.56 -8.63 2.42
CA TRP A 372 8.93 -8.62 2.90
C TRP A 372 9.46 -7.18 2.93
N ARG A 373 10.09 -6.82 4.05
CA ARG A 373 10.69 -5.50 4.31
C ARG A 373 12.11 -5.65 4.90
N GLY A 374 12.71 -6.83 4.81
CA GLY A 374 14.09 -7.04 5.21
C GLY A 374 15.05 -6.18 4.39
N SER A 375 16.09 -5.65 5.03
CA SER A 375 17.13 -4.86 4.36
C SER A 375 18.31 -5.70 3.89
N ALA A 376 18.42 -6.95 4.36
CA ALA A 376 19.51 -7.86 4.05
C ALA A 376 18.96 -9.18 3.49
N THR A 377 19.57 -9.67 2.41
CA THR A 377 19.31 -11.00 1.85
C THR A 377 20.08 -12.09 2.58
N VAL A 378 21.07 -11.71 3.40
CA VAL A 378 21.80 -12.61 4.31
C VAL A 378 21.37 -12.30 5.74
N LEU A 379 20.82 -13.29 6.44
CA LEU A 379 20.37 -13.18 7.82
C LEU A 379 21.19 -14.12 8.71
N THR A 380 22.03 -13.54 9.56
CA THR A 380 22.78 -14.28 10.57
C THR A 380 21.98 -14.33 11.87
N VAL A 381 21.77 -15.53 12.41
CA VAL A 381 20.98 -15.78 13.63
C VAL A 381 21.68 -16.77 14.54
N ASP A 382 21.50 -16.59 15.84
CA ASP A 382 21.98 -17.55 16.83
C ASP A 382 21.08 -18.78 16.88
N GLY A 383 21.71 -19.96 17.00
CA GLY A 383 21.03 -21.23 17.23
C GLY A 383 20.22 -21.17 18.52
N ASN A 384 18.91 -21.43 18.43
CA ASN A 384 17.99 -21.38 19.55
C ASN A 384 17.27 -22.73 19.80
N THR A 385 17.66 -23.76 19.05
CA THR A 385 17.21 -25.14 19.21
C THR A 385 18.40 -26.09 19.12
N THR A 386 18.22 -27.32 19.56
CA THR A 386 19.23 -28.38 19.47
C THR A 386 19.69 -28.68 18.04
N PHE A 387 18.90 -28.31 17.03
CA PHE A 387 19.15 -28.63 15.63
C PHE A 387 19.43 -27.39 14.76
N GLY A 388 19.61 -26.20 15.35
CA GLY A 388 19.84 -24.94 14.63
C GLY A 388 18.94 -23.81 15.16
N ALA A 389 18.34 -23.02 14.26
CA ALA A 389 17.49 -21.87 14.63
C ALA A 389 16.06 -22.02 14.10
N SER A 390 15.07 -21.86 14.99
CA SER A 390 13.66 -21.68 14.67
C SER A 390 13.36 -20.18 14.55
N LEU A 391 12.85 -19.77 13.39
CA LEU A 391 12.60 -18.39 13.02
C LEU A 391 11.13 -18.15 12.69
N THR A 392 10.59 -17.06 13.21
CA THR A 392 9.25 -16.55 12.89
C THR A 392 9.28 -15.68 11.63
N ALA A 393 8.12 -15.47 11.02
CA ALA A 393 7.98 -14.59 9.86
C ALA A 393 8.50 -13.16 10.12
N ALA A 394 8.27 -12.62 11.31
CA ALA A 394 8.75 -11.29 11.69
C ALA A 394 10.29 -11.23 11.78
N GLN A 395 10.94 -12.27 12.32
CA GLN A 395 12.41 -12.36 12.35
C GLN A 395 13.02 -12.48 10.95
N LEU A 396 12.28 -13.03 9.98
CA LEU A 396 12.67 -13.07 8.57
C LEU A 396 12.41 -11.74 7.82
N GLY A 397 11.82 -10.75 8.49
CA GLY A 397 11.54 -9.42 7.92
C GLY A 397 10.20 -9.30 7.20
N PHE A 398 9.26 -10.23 7.41
CA PHE A 398 7.89 -10.08 6.91
C PHE A 398 7.05 -9.22 7.84
N VAL A 399 6.23 -8.34 7.25
CA VAL A 399 5.25 -7.51 7.94
C VAL A 399 3.89 -7.62 7.26
N ASP A 400 2.83 -7.55 8.06
CA ASP A 400 1.46 -7.43 7.57
C ASP A 400 1.02 -5.97 7.68
N ALA A 401 0.57 -5.38 6.56
CA ALA A 401 0.17 -3.97 6.52
C ALA A 401 -1.03 -3.66 7.44
N ASN A 402 -1.86 -4.66 7.74
CA ASN A 402 -3.05 -4.55 8.58
C ASN A 402 -2.74 -4.91 10.04
N ARG A 403 -1.46 -5.09 10.38
CA ARG A 403 -0.97 -5.52 11.71
C ARG A 403 -1.56 -6.86 12.16
N CYS A 404 -1.99 -7.70 11.21
CA CYS A 404 -2.38 -9.06 11.53
C CYS A 404 -1.16 -9.92 11.89
N PRO A 405 -1.26 -10.81 12.89
CA PRO A 405 -0.24 -11.82 13.12
C PRO A 405 -0.06 -12.71 11.88
N LEU A 406 1.19 -12.95 11.51
CA LEU A 406 1.56 -13.92 10.47
C LEU A 406 1.52 -15.32 11.08
N THR A 407 0.71 -16.21 10.52
CA THR A 407 0.38 -17.51 11.11
C THR A 407 0.99 -18.68 10.34
N ALA A 408 1.46 -18.44 9.11
CA ALA A 408 2.06 -19.47 8.29
C ALA A 408 3.22 -18.93 7.45
N LEU A 409 4.22 -19.79 7.26
CA LEU A 409 5.34 -19.67 6.35
C LEU A 409 5.29 -20.85 5.39
N ASN A 410 5.65 -20.59 4.13
CA ASN A 410 5.86 -21.61 3.12
C ASN A 410 7.21 -21.35 2.46
N TRP A 411 8.03 -22.39 2.29
CA TRP A 411 9.40 -22.23 1.81
C TRP A 411 9.95 -23.46 1.10
N THR A 412 11.03 -23.28 0.36
CA THR A 412 11.87 -24.33 -0.21
C THR A 412 13.33 -24.04 0.13
N GLY A 413 14.22 -25.05 0.01
CA GLY A 413 15.66 -24.88 0.22
C GLY A 413 16.22 -25.67 1.40
N GLY A 414 17.34 -25.20 1.96
CA GLY A 414 18.17 -25.95 2.92
C GLY A 414 17.66 -26.02 4.37
N CYS A 415 16.52 -25.40 4.68
CA CYS A 415 15.91 -25.47 6.00
C CYS A 415 14.87 -26.60 6.08
N GLY A 416 14.20 -26.77 7.22
CA GLY A 416 13.22 -27.83 7.50
C GLY A 416 12.06 -27.93 6.51
N THR A 417 11.09 -28.79 6.75
CA THR A 417 10.00 -29.03 5.78
C THR A 417 8.90 -27.97 5.88
N ALA A 418 8.54 -27.35 4.75
CA ALA A 418 7.36 -26.50 4.65
C ALA A 418 6.06 -27.31 4.58
N PRO A 419 4.89 -26.73 4.94
CA PRO A 419 4.68 -25.41 5.56
C PRO A 419 4.61 -25.47 7.10
N GLY A 420 4.75 -24.33 7.77
CA GLY A 420 4.66 -24.21 9.23
C GLY A 420 4.59 -22.77 9.72
N SER A 421 4.36 -22.52 11.02
CA SER A 421 4.34 -21.16 11.60
C SER A 421 5.75 -20.60 11.89
N THR A 422 6.74 -21.48 11.95
CA THR A 422 8.16 -21.17 12.07
C THR A 422 8.96 -22.03 11.09
N ILE A 423 10.10 -21.53 10.63
CA ILE A 423 11.08 -22.28 9.85
C ILE A 423 12.25 -22.67 10.75
N THR A 424 12.69 -23.93 10.69
CA THR A 424 13.89 -24.39 11.40
C THR A 424 15.02 -24.57 10.42
N CYS A 425 16.08 -23.79 10.54
CA CYS A 425 17.27 -23.88 9.71
C CYS A 425 18.41 -24.57 10.47
N PRO A 426 19.13 -25.53 9.85
CA PRO A 426 20.28 -26.17 10.49
C PRO A 426 21.44 -25.19 10.70
N VAL A 427 22.35 -25.54 11.61
CA VAL A 427 23.64 -24.83 11.80
C VAL A 427 24.39 -24.73 10.46
N GLY A 428 24.99 -23.57 10.21
CA GLY A 428 25.68 -23.26 8.95
C GLY A 428 24.84 -22.40 8.02
N SER A 429 25.15 -22.43 6.72
CA SER A 429 24.52 -21.57 5.72
C SER A 429 23.47 -22.33 4.90
N SER A 430 22.23 -21.84 4.88
CA SER A 430 21.12 -22.38 4.10
C SER A 430 20.53 -21.31 3.18
N THR A 431 20.40 -21.62 1.90
CA THR A 431 19.62 -20.78 0.98
C THR A 431 18.17 -21.27 0.97
N ILE A 432 17.23 -20.33 1.10
CA ILE A 432 15.79 -20.58 1.07
C ILE A 432 15.08 -19.59 0.16
N SER A 433 13.94 -20.01 -0.39
CA SER A 433 12.92 -19.13 -0.94
C SER A 433 11.70 -19.22 -0.02
N VAL A 434 11.29 -18.13 0.62
CA VAL A 434 10.27 -18.14 1.69
C VAL A 434 9.18 -17.10 1.44
N SER A 435 7.95 -17.45 1.79
CA SER A 435 6.78 -16.57 1.73
C SER A 435 6.00 -16.67 3.05
N ALA A 436 5.26 -15.61 3.39
CA ALA A 436 4.49 -15.53 4.62
C ALA A 436 2.99 -15.33 4.37
N SER A 437 2.17 -15.83 5.28
CA SER A 437 0.72 -15.71 5.24
C SER A 437 0.16 -15.45 6.64
N ASN A 438 -0.95 -14.71 6.69
CA ASN A 438 -1.73 -14.47 7.91
C ASN A 438 -2.90 -15.47 8.09
N ASN A 439 -3.18 -16.31 7.07
CA ASN A 439 -4.29 -17.27 7.08
C ASN A 439 -3.95 -18.66 6.52
N GLY A 440 -2.74 -18.87 6.01
CA GLY A 440 -2.30 -20.13 5.40
C GLY A 440 -2.85 -20.39 3.99
N LEU A 441 -3.59 -19.46 3.39
CA LEU A 441 -4.18 -19.58 2.05
C LEU A 441 -3.52 -18.61 1.06
N SER A 442 -3.44 -17.33 1.43
CA SER A 442 -2.82 -16.28 0.64
C SER A 442 -1.43 -15.96 1.18
N PHE A 443 -0.40 -16.40 0.47
CA PHE A 443 1.01 -16.12 0.80
C PHE A 443 1.51 -14.89 0.09
N SER A 444 2.50 -14.19 0.65
CA SER A 444 3.26 -13.11 0.02
C SER A 444 3.98 -13.60 -1.24
N ASP A 445 4.57 -12.67 -1.99
CA ASP A 445 5.58 -13.05 -2.97
C ASP A 445 6.78 -13.66 -2.21
N ALA A 446 7.48 -14.60 -2.84
CA ALA A 446 8.61 -15.28 -2.22
C ALA A 446 9.82 -14.33 -2.15
N ALA A 447 10.56 -14.41 -1.04
CA ALA A 447 11.83 -13.74 -0.83
C ALA A 447 12.94 -14.79 -0.75
N ASP A 448 14.00 -14.58 -1.53
CA ASP A 448 15.17 -15.45 -1.51
C ASP A 448 16.16 -14.95 -0.46
N LEU A 449 16.47 -15.80 0.52
CA LEU A 449 17.29 -15.47 1.68
C LEU A 449 18.39 -16.52 1.88
N GLN A 450 19.55 -16.05 2.35
CA GLN A 450 20.61 -16.89 2.89
C GLN A 450 20.59 -16.79 4.42
N ILE A 451 20.22 -17.87 5.10
CA ILE A 451 20.19 -17.94 6.55
C ILE A 451 21.51 -18.55 7.04
N VAL A 452 22.22 -17.83 7.90
CA VAL A 452 23.45 -18.32 8.56
C VAL A 452 23.14 -18.54 10.03
N VAL A 453 23.10 -19.80 10.45
CA VAL A 453 22.83 -20.17 11.84
C VAL A 453 24.14 -20.47 12.56
N THR A 454 24.40 -19.75 13.66
CA THR A 454 25.57 -19.97 14.53
C THR A 454 25.24 -20.99 15.63
N ASP A 455 26.23 -21.77 16.05
CA ASP A 455 26.15 -22.80 17.10
C ASP A 455 26.92 -22.43 18.37
N PHE A 456 27.78 -21.42 18.29
CA PHE A 456 28.43 -20.77 19.43
C PHE A 456 28.77 -19.32 19.10
N ALA A 457 28.91 -18.48 20.12
CA ALA A 457 29.37 -17.11 20.02
C ALA A 457 30.78 -16.95 20.59
N VAL A 458 31.55 -16.00 20.06
CA VAL A 458 32.90 -15.66 20.52
C VAL A 458 32.91 -14.20 20.96
N ASP A 459 32.87 -13.99 22.28
CA ASP A 459 32.91 -12.66 22.90
C ASP A 459 34.29 -12.39 23.49
N VAL A 460 34.72 -11.12 23.46
CA VAL A 460 36.02 -10.72 24.00
C VAL A 460 35.87 -9.53 24.93
N SER A 461 36.41 -9.64 26.15
CA SER A 461 36.34 -8.58 27.17
C SER A 461 37.70 -8.36 27.86
N PRO A 462 38.18 -7.11 28.01
CA PRO A 462 37.60 -5.90 27.43
C PRO A 462 37.70 -5.90 25.89
N SER A 463 36.71 -5.37 25.18
CA SER A 463 36.72 -5.33 23.71
C SER A 463 37.59 -4.20 23.13
N SER A 464 38.14 -3.34 24.00
CA SER A 464 39.08 -2.29 23.62
C SER A 464 40.13 -2.05 24.70
N VAL A 465 41.38 -1.78 24.32
CA VAL A 465 42.47 -1.44 25.25
C VAL A 465 43.49 -0.49 24.60
N SER A 466 44.12 0.36 25.40
CA SER A 466 45.25 1.19 24.99
C SER A 466 46.54 0.69 25.66
N LEU A 467 47.63 0.58 24.90
CA LEU A 467 48.91 0.05 25.38
C LEU A 467 50.09 0.69 24.63
N ALA A 468 51.21 0.88 25.32
CA ALA A 468 52.44 1.36 24.70
C ALA A 468 53.17 0.22 23.98
N ALA A 469 53.96 0.54 22.96
CA ALA A 469 54.81 -0.44 22.28
C ALA A 469 55.74 -1.18 23.27
N GLY A 470 55.70 -2.52 23.27
CA GLY A 470 56.42 -3.38 24.21
C GLY A 470 55.57 -3.92 25.36
N GLN A 471 54.30 -3.52 25.46
CA GLN A 471 53.37 -4.00 26.48
C GLN A 471 52.51 -5.16 25.97
N THR A 472 51.99 -5.93 26.93
CA THR A 472 51.04 -7.04 26.69
C THR A 472 49.68 -6.69 27.28
N SER A 473 48.61 -6.79 26.49
CA SER A 473 47.24 -6.77 27.00
C SER A 473 46.71 -8.19 27.19
N THR A 474 45.79 -8.33 28.15
CA THR A 474 45.11 -9.60 28.45
C THR A 474 43.60 -9.39 28.34
N HIS A 475 42.94 -10.29 27.61
CA HIS A 475 41.50 -10.30 27.40
C HIS A 475 40.94 -11.67 27.72
N VAL A 476 39.72 -11.72 28.23
CA VAL A 476 38.96 -12.96 28.38
C VAL A 476 38.13 -13.16 27.13
N VAL A 477 38.42 -14.24 26.41
CA VAL A 477 37.59 -14.72 25.30
C VAL A 477 36.60 -15.72 25.87
N THR A 478 35.33 -15.40 25.78
CA THR A 478 34.25 -16.28 26.22
C THR A 478 33.63 -16.90 24.99
N VAL A 479 33.68 -18.24 24.93
CA VAL A 479 32.97 -19.03 23.92
C VAL A 479 31.69 -19.53 24.56
N THR A 480 30.56 -19.01 24.10
CA THR A 480 29.24 -19.31 24.66
C THR A 480 28.50 -20.23 23.71
N PRO A 481 28.01 -21.39 24.15
CA PRO A 481 27.26 -22.30 23.30
C PRO A 481 25.88 -21.71 22.98
N GLN A 482 25.37 -21.92 21.76
CA GLN A 482 24.04 -21.49 21.33
C GLN A 482 23.15 -22.73 21.11
N GLY A 483 21.90 -22.69 21.60
CA GLY A 483 20.92 -23.77 21.36
C GLY A 483 21.11 -25.07 22.16
N GLY A 484 22.02 -25.11 23.14
CA GLY A 484 22.25 -26.28 24.01
C GLY A 484 23.70 -26.40 24.45
N ALA A 485 24.09 -27.53 25.05
CA ALA A 485 25.50 -27.78 25.38
C ALA A 485 26.33 -28.03 24.11
N TYR A 486 27.48 -27.36 23.99
CA TYR A 486 28.41 -27.54 22.88
C TYR A 486 29.68 -28.26 23.33
N ASN A 487 29.78 -29.56 23.02
CA ASN A 487 30.85 -30.43 23.51
C ASN A 487 31.95 -30.67 22.48
N THR A 488 32.04 -29.84 21.43
CA THR A 488 33.08 -29.91 20.41
C THR A 488 34.17 -28.89 20.72
N GLU A 489 35.42 -29.24 20.40
CA GLU A 489 36.57 -28.37 20.58
C GLU A 489 36.55 -27.19 19.58
N VAL A 490 36.55 -25.96 20.10
CA VAL A 490 36.65 -24.71 19.34
C VAL A 490 38.09 -24.23 19.39
N THR A 491 38.74 -24.15 18.24
CA THR A 491 40.10 -23.63 18.13
C THR A 491 40.07 -22.11 18.03
N LEU A 492 40.83 -21.42 18.89
CA LEU A 492 40.89 -19.96 18.91
C LEU A 492 42.14 -19.46 18.18
N ALA A 493 41.96 -18.46 17.32
CA ALA A 493 43.06 -17.83 16.61
C ALA A 493 42.81 -16.33 16.41
N CYS A 494 43.89 -15.60 16.12
CA CYS A 494 43.80 -14.25 15.59
C CYS A 494 43.93 -14.32 14.06
N ALA A 495 43.10 -13.58 13.33
CA ALA A 495 43.24 -13.47 11.89
C ALA A 495 44.58 -12.79 11.55
N SER A 496 45.50 -13.51 10.90
CA SER A 496 46.88 -13.06 10.63
C SER A 496 46.96 -11.78 9.78
N GLY A 497 45.94 -11.49 8.97
CA GLY A 497 45.84 -10.25 8.18
C GLY A 497 45.50 -9.00 8.97
N ASN A 498 44.99 -9.13 10.21
CA ASN A 498 44.49 -8.02 11.03
C ASN A 498 45.29 -7.80 12.33
N LEU A 499 46.38 -8.55 12.52
CA LEU A 499 47.30 -8.33 13.63
C LEU A 499 48.21 -7.13 13.32
N PRO A 500 48.41 -6.20 14.28
CA PRO A 500 49.38 -5.12 14.09
C PRO A 500 50.77 -5.71 13.82
N PRO A 501 51.61 -5.08 12.98
CA PRO A 501 52.96 -5.55 12.71
C PRO A 501 53.75 -5.75 14.01
N GLN A 502 54.57 -6.82 14.06
CA GLN A 502 55.39 -7.17 15.23
C GLN A 502 54.57 -7.37 16.52
N THR A 503 53.35 -7.87 16.40
CA THR A 503 52.50 -8.23 17.53
C THR A 503 52.32 -9.74 17.56
N THR A 504 52.45 -10.36 18.74
CA THR A 504 52.08 -11.76 18.93
C THR A 504 50.70 -11.84 19.58
N CYS A 505 49.91 -12.81 19.14
CA CYS A 505 48.62 -13.15 19.75
C CYS A 505 48.68 -14.61 20.17
N SER A 506 48.33 -14.88 21.43
CA SER A 506 48.24 -16.23 21.96
C SER A 506 46.99 -16.41 22.82
N PHE A 507 46.55 -17.65 22.94
CA PHE A 507 45.38 -18.06 23.70
C PHE A 507 45.80 -19.12 24.70
N ASP A 508 45.28 -19.02 25.93
CA ASP A 508 45.53 -19.98 27.00
C ASP A 508 44.21 -20.34 27.71
N PRO A 509 43.63 -21.53 27.44
CA PRO A 509 44.08 -22.53 26.46
C PRO A 509 43.81 -22.11 25.00
N PRO A 510 44.55 -22.64 24.00
CA PRO A 510 44.39 -22.29 22.58
C PRO A 510 43.11 -22.84 21.94
N SER A 511 42.45 -23.78 22.61
CA SER A 511 41.15 -24.32 22.24
C SER A 511 40.32 -24.53 23.50
N VAL A 512 39.01 -24.51 23.35
CA VAL A 512 38.07 -24.70 24.46
C VAL A 512 36.93 -25.64 24.06
N VAL A 513 36.40 -26.38 25.03
CA VAL A 513 35.15 -27.15 24.89
C VAL A 513 34.09 -26.45 25.76
N PRO A 514 33.16 -25.67 25.16
CA PRO A 514 32.22 -24.82 25.89
C PRO A 514 31.27 -25.54 26.85
N GLY A 515 30.91 -26.79 26.57
CA GLY A 515 29.90 -27.50 27.35
C GLY A 515 28.57 -26.75 27.40
N SER A 516 27.85 -26.81 28.52
CA SER A 516 26.60 -26.06 28.74
C SER A 516 26.79 -24.67 29.35
N ALA A 517 27.91 -24.44 30.03
CA ALA A 517 28.17 -23.21 30.79
C ALA A 517 29.00 -22.16 30.00
N GLY A 518 29.45 -22.52 28.81
CA GLY A 518 30.49 -21.77 28.10
C GLY A 518 31.88 -22.05 28.63
N ALA A 519 32.88 -21.72 27.83
CA ALA A 519 34.27 -21.84 28.21
C ALA A 519 34.99 -20.52 27.97
N ARG A 520 36.11 -20.34 28.68
CA ARG A 520 36.92 -19.13 28.60
C ARG A 520 38.34 -19.47 28.22
N SER A 521 38.93 -18.62 27.39
CA SER A 521 40.35 -18.60 27.10
C SER A 521 40.91 -17.22 27.39
N THR A 522 42.15 -17.17 27.83
CA THR A 522 42.88 -15.93 28.03
C THR A 522 43.61 -15.57 26.75
N LEU A 523 43.16 -14.52 26.07
CA LEU A 523 43.85 -13.92 24.93
C LEU A 523 44.93 -12.96 25.45
N ARG A 524 46.19 -13.19 25.04
CA ARG A 524 47.29 -12.25 25.25
C ARG A 524 47.73 -11.67 23.92
N ILE A 525 47.78 -10.35 23.85
CA ILE A 525 48.30 -9.62 22.70
C ILE A 525 49.54 -8.87 23.16
N SER A 526 50.72 -9.21 22.63
CA SER A 526 51.99 -8.61 23.03
C SER A 526 52.60 -7.82 21.89
N THR A 527 52.92 -6.56 22.17
CA THR A 527 53.63 -5.65 21.25
C THR A 527 55.14 -5.63 21.55
N VAL A 528 55.94 -5.14 20.62
CA VAL A 528 57.42 -5.07 20.74
C VAL A 528 57.87 -3.63 20.99
N ALA A 529 58.80 -3.41 21.91
CA ALA A 529 59.36 -2.09 22.24
C ALA A 529 60.33 -1.57 21.17
N SER A 530 60.44 -0.26 20.99
CA SER A 530 61.43 0.37 20.11
C SER A 530 62.78 0.62 20.81
N ALA A 531 63.90 0.48 20.07
CA ALA A 531 65.24 0.87 20.53
C ALA A 531 65.76 2.07 19.71
N PRO A 532 66.56 3.00 20.27
CA PRO A 532 66.95 4.23 19.58
C PRO A 532 68.11 4.00 18.59
N ALA A 533 68.02 4.55 17.38
CA ALA A 533 69.12 4.58 16.41
C ALA A 533 69.19 5.89 15.60
N THR A 534 70.41 6.40 15.43
CA THR A 534 70.83 7.64 14.74
C THR A 534 71.07 7.42 13.23
N LEU A 535 70.72 8.41 12.40
CA LEU A 535 70.75 8.38 10.92
C LEU A 535 71.96 9.13 10.30
N ALA A 536 72.49 8.63 9.17
CA ALA A 536 73.33 9.40 8.24
C ALA A 536 73.24 8.91 6.76
N GLY A 537 72.71 9.77 5.86
CA GLY A 537 73.42 10.21 4.64
C GLY A 537 73.33 9.47 3.27
N VAL A 538 72.25 9.75 2.50
CA VAL A 538 72.07 10.11 1.05
C VAL A 538 73.14 9.88 -0.06
N ALA A 539 72.71 9.41 -1.26
CA ALA A 539 73.20 9.80 -2.63
C ALA A 539 72.18 9.41 -3.75
N LYS A 540 71.56 10.33 -4.53
CA LYS A 540 71.86 10.96 -5.86
C LYS A 540 71.52 10.14 -7.14
N ALA A 541 70.91 10.84 -8.13
CA ALA A 541 70.28 10.35 -9.37
C ALA A 541 70.94 10.86 -10.68
N HIS A 542 70.68 10.21 -11.83
CA HIS A 542 70.79 10.64 -13.27
C HIS A 542 70.14 9.51 -14.15
N GLY A 543 69.54 9.64 -15.35
CA GLY A 543 69.22 10.72 -16.30
C GLY A 543 68.83 10.12 -17.70
N GLY A 544 68.00 10.83 -18.51
CA GLY A 544 67.80 10.72 -19.99
C GLY A 544 66.82 9.64 -20.51
N GLY A 545 66.00 9.78 -21.58
CA GLY A 545 65.69 10.84 -22.56
C GLY A 545 64.74 10.33 -23.68
N VAL A 546 63.70 11.14 -23.98
CA VAL A 546 62.79 11.35 -25.16
C VAL A 546 62.79 10.42 -26.41
N LYS A 547 61.59 10.12 -26.99
CA LYS A 547 61.17 10.32 -28.42
C LYS A 547 59.64 10.26 -28.66
N THR A 548 59.17 11.03 -29.65
CA THR A 548 57.79 11.39 -30.03
C THR A 548 57.28 10.66 -31.30
N ALA A 549 55.94 10.49 -31.47
CA ALA A 549 55.24 10.43 -32.78
C ALA A 549 53.69 10.64 -32.64
N THR A 550 53.08 11.40 -33.56
CA THR A 550 51.63 11.75 -33.76
C THR A 550 50.95 10.80 -34.78
N VAL A 551 49.62 10.51 -34.87
CA VAL A 551 48.41 11.31 -35.29
C VAL A 551 47.08 10.46 -35.18
N GLN A 552 45.95 11.07 -34.75
CA GLN A 552 44.46 10.98 -35.04
C GLN A 552 43.82 9.74 -35.78
N VAL A 553 42.55 9.25 -35.62
CA VAL A 553 41.16 9.76 -35.37
C VAL A 553 40.24 8.65 -34.77
N ALA A 554 39.15 9.04 -34.11
CA ALA A 554 38.18 8.29 -33.28
C ALA A 554 37.34 7.14 -33.90
N ALA A 555 37.16 6.07 -33.11
CA ALA A 555 35.97 5.19 -32.99
C ALA A 555 36.13 4.30 -31.72
N ALA A 556 35.08 4.19 -30.89
CA ALA A 556 35.06 3.64 -29.52
C ALA A 556 36.05 4.31 -28.54
N GLY A 557 35.52 5.05 -27.56
CA GLY A 557 36.32 5.75 -26.56
C GLY A 557 36.40 4.95 -25.26
N ILE A 558 37.60 4.74 -24.75
CA ILE A 558 37.83 4.22 -23.40
C ILE A 558 38.72 5.22 -22.65
N ALA A 559 38.31 5.60 -21.44
CA ALA A 559 39.13 6.39 -20.52
C ALA A 559 39.55 5.51 -19.35
N VAL A 560 40.85 5.47 -19.06
CA VAL A 560 41.43 4.71 -17.96
C VAL A 560 42.13 5.69 -17.03
N PHE A 561 41.67 5.79 -15.78
CA PHE A 561 42.20 6.75 -14.82
C PHE A 561 42.35 6.14 -13.41
N PRO A 562 43.49 6.35 -12.73
CA PRO A 562 44.71 7.00 -13.23
C PRO A 562 45.50 6.12 -14.20
N ALA A 563 46.28 6.71 -15.10
CA ALA A 563 47.14 6.01 -16.07
C ALA A 563 48.40 5.39 -15.44
N THR A 564 48.66 5.69 -14.17
CA THR A 564 49.74 5.10 -13.37
C THR A 564 49.29 4.87 -11.95
N LEU A 565 49.63 3.72 -11.37
CA LEU A 565 49.52 3.48 -9.92
C LEU A 565 50.91 3.34 -9.31
N THR A 566 51.14 4.08 -8.23
CA THR A 566 52.36 3.96 -7.41
C THR A 566 51.96 3.45 -6.04
N PHE A 567 52.47 2.27 -5.71
CA PHE A 567 52.28 1.64 -4.42
C PHE A 567 53.41 2.05 -3.49
N ALA A 568 53.05 2.30 -2.23
CA ALA A 568 54.03 2.54 -1.18
C ALA A 568 54.99 1.34 -1.05
N SER A 569 56.10 1.57 -0.35
CA SER A 569 57.03 0.48 -0.03
C SER A 569 56.31 -0.61 0.77
N GLN A 570 56.42 -1.85 0.31
CA GLN A 570 55.74 -3.00 0.89
C GLN A 570 56.77 -4.09 1.25
N THR A 571 56.61 -4.72 2.41
CA THR A 571 57.49 -5.82 2.82
C THR A 571 57.33 -7.02 1.87
N VAL A 572 58.46 -7.64 1.49
CA VAL A 572 58.44 -8.84 0.63
C VAL A 572 57.46 -9.89 1.17
N SER A 573 56.67 -10.49 0.27
CA SER A 573 55.62 -11.49 0.53
C SER A 573 54.38 -11.01 1.28
N THR A 574 54.17 -9.70 1.41
CA THR A 574 52.92 -9.12 1.98
C THR A 574 52.21 -8.25 0.95
N THR A 575 50.88 -8.16 1.03
CA THR A 575 50.05 -7.49 0.01
C THR A 575 49.61 -6.11 0.49
N THR A 576 49.70 -5.10 -0.37
CA THR A 576 49.20 -3.74 -0.09
C THR A 576 47.66 -3.70 0.02
N PRO A 577 47.09 -2.67 0.67
CA PRO A 577 45.71 -2.27 0.41
C PRO A 577 45.44 -2.04 -1.08
N LEU A 578 44.19 -2.20 -1.49
CA LEU A 578 43.76 -2.06 -2.88
C LEU A 578 43.86 -0.59 -3.33
N GLN A 579 44.43 -0.36 -4.51
CA GLN A 579 44.26 0.89 -5.25
C GLN A 579 43.35 0.63 -6.45
N PHE A 580 42.60 1.65 -6.88
CA PHE A 580 41.59 1.50 -7.92
C PHE A 580 42.00 2.20 -9.21
N VAL A 581 41.81 1.50 -10.32
CA VAL A 581 41.76 2.07 -11.67
C VAL A 581 40.32 2.04 -12.13
N TYR A 582 39.81 3.17 -12.63
CA TYR A 582 38.48 3.25 -13.21
C TYR A 582 38.57 3.18 -14.73
N ILE A 583 37.72 2.35 -15.31
CA ILE A 583 37.54 2.21 -16.75
C ILE A 583 36.18 2.79 -17.08
N THR A 584 36.15 3.76 -17.99
CA THR A 584 34.92 4.39 -18.46
C THR A 584 34.80 4.22 -19.97
N ASN A 585 33.65 3.73 -20.43
CA ASN A 585 33.33 3.75 -21.85
C ASN A 585 32.88 5.16 -22.23
N THR A 586 33.75 5.92 -22.88
CA THR A 586 33.48 7.27 -23.39
C THR A 586 32.99 7.28 -24.85
N GLY A 587 32.79 6.11 -25.45
CA GLY A 587 32.16 5.95 -26.76
C GLY A 587 30.63 5.98 -26.68
N THR A 588 30.00 5.90 -27.85
CA THR A 588 28.54 5.85 -28.00
C THR A 588 27.97 4.43 -28.06
N ASP A 589 28.82 3.42 -28.28
CA ASP A 589 28.43 2.01 -28.38
C ASP A 589 28.96 1.20 -27.18
N PRO A 590 28.35 0.05 -26.82
CA PRO A 590 28.88 -0.84 -25.79
C PRO A 590 30.30 -1.34 -26.09
N LEU A 591 31.20 -1.22 -25.10
CA LEU A 591 32.59 -1.61 -25.22
C LEU A 591 32.77 -3.06 -24.77
N ALA A 592 33.25 -3.93 -25.66
CA ALA A 592 33.58 -5.32 -25.32
C ALA A 592 34.92 -5.39 -24.57
N LEU A 593 34.93 -6.00 -23.38
CA LEU A 593 36.12 -6.22 -22.56
C LEU A 593 36.51 -7.71 -22.64
N SER A 594 37.70 -7.98 -23.14
CA SER A 594 38.20 -9.35 -23.38
C SER A 594 39.08 -9.86 -22.24
N SER A 595 39.96 -9.01 -21.68
CA SER A 595 40.73 -9.37 -20.49
C SER A 595 41.25 -8.14 -19.75
N ILE A 596 41.35 -8.23 -18.42
CA ILE A 596 42.02 -7.24 -17.58
C ILE A 596 42.97 -8.03 -16.68
N THR A 597 44.27 -7.88 -16.91
CA THR A 597 45.30 -8.66 -16.19
C THR A 597 46.43 -7.76 -15.73
N ALA A 598 46.98 -8.04 -14.55
CA ALA A 598 48.17 -7.38 -14.04
C ALA A 598 49.39 -8.30 -14.21
N SER A 599 50.55 -7.69 -14.45
CA SER A 599 51.83 -8.39 -14.62
C SER A 599 52.80 -8.11 -13.47
N GLY A 600 53.78 -9.00 -13.29
CA GLY A 600 54.80 -8.89 -12.26
C GLY A 600 54.28 -9.25 -10.87
N ASP A 601 54.60 -8.41 -9.89
CA ASP A 601 54.23 -8.60 -8.48
C ASP A 601 52.85 -7.98 -8.15
N PHE A 602 52.04 -7.69 -9.16
CA PHE A 602 50.74 -7.05 -9.02
C PHE A 602 49.61 -8.01 -9.39
N SER A 603 48.47 -7.91 -8.69
CA SER A 603 47.25 -8.65 -9.02
C SER A 603 46.08 -7.69 -9.23
N ALA A 604 45.12 -8.10 -10.07
CA ALA A 604 43.95 -7.31 -10.38
C ALA A 604 42.67 -8.14 -10.20
N ALA A 605 41.65 -7.54 -9.60
CA ALA A 605 40.30 -8.06 -9.50
C ALA A 605 39.30 -6.97 -9.92
N HIS A 606 38.25 -7.33 -10.65
CA HIS A 606 37.32 -6.36 -11.22
C HIS A 606 35.92 -6.93 -11.36
N ASN A 607 34.92 -6.04 -11.42
CA ASN A 607 33.52 -6.36 -11.69
C ASN A 607 33.08 -5.92 -13.10
N CYS A 608 34.03 -5.60 -13.98
CA CYS A 608 33.78 -4.94 -15.27
C CYS A 608 32.94 -5.72 -16.31
N GLY A 609 32.47 -6.93 -16.02
CA GLY A 609 31.73 -7.75 -16.99
C GLY A 609 32.52 -8.03 -18.28
N THR A 610 31.86 -8.59 -19.30
CA THR A 610 32.43 -8.76 -20.65
C THR A 610 32.06 -7.62 -21.60
N THR A 611 31.12 -6.76 -21.20
CA THR A 611 30.71 -5.56 -21.94
C THR A 611 30.43 -4.41 -20.98
N LEU A 612 30.83 -3.19 -21.36
CA LEU A 612 30.59 -1.96 -20.62
C LEU A 612 29.75 -1.00 -21.46
N ALA A 613 28.52 -0.70 -21.03
CA ALA A 613 27.61 0.18 -21.77
C ALA A 613 28.19 1.59 -21.98
N ALA A 614 27.72 2.31 -23.00
CA ALA A 614 28.13 3.69 -23.25
C ALA A 614 27.88 4.58 -22.02
N GLY A 615 28.89 5.36 -21.62
CA GLY A 615 28.87 6.20 -20.41
C GLY A 615 29.01 5.45 -19.08
N ALA A 616 29.00 4.12 -19.07
CA ALA A 616 29.18 3.33 -17.86
C ALA A 616 30.65 3.27 -17.43
N SER A 617 30.88 3.09 -16.13
CA SER A 617 32.19 2.90 -15.55
C SER A 617 32.24 1.64 -14.70
N CYS A 618 33.40 1.01 -14.64
CA CYS A 618 33.70 -0.08 -13.72
C CYS A 618 35.05 0.15 -13.03
N ALA A 619 35.28 -0.52 -11.92
CA ALA A 619 36.49 -0.38 -11.12
C ALA A 619 37.32 -1.66 -11.16
N VAL A 620 38.63 -1.50 -11.33
CA VAL A 620 39.63 -2.56 -11.20
C VAL A 620 40.41 -2.29 -9.91
N ALA A 621 40.28 -3.20 -8.96
CA ALA A 621 41.08 -3.20 -7.74
C ALA A 621 42.43 -3.87 -8.02
N VAL A 622 43.52 -3.13 -7.80
CA VAL A 622 44.89 -3.59 -8.00
C VAL A 622 45.60 -3.67 -6.65
N SER A 623 46.31 -4.77 -6.40
CA SER A 623 47.17 -4.95 -5.21
C SER A 623 48.60 -5.29 -5.62
N PHE A 624 49.56 -4.98 -4.73
CA PHE A 624 50.98 -5.23 -4.92
C PHE A 624 51.51 -6.17 -3.83
N THR A 625 52.17 -7.26 -4.22
CA THR A 625 52.79 -8.25 -3.33
C THR A 625 54.23 -8.50 -3.78
N PRO A 626 55.22 -7.69 -3.33
CA PRO A 626 56.59 -7.81 -3.82
C PRO A 626 57.19 -9.18 -3.51
N THR A 627 57.80 -9.82 -4.50
CA THR A 627 58.49 -11.11 -4.35
C THR A 627 59.98 -10.94 -4.04
N ALA A 628 60.53 -9.73 -4.22
CA ALA A 628 61.91 -9.40 -3.88
C ALA A 628 62.05 -7.92 -3.47
N THR A 629 63.15 -7.56 -2.83
CA THR A 629 63.48 -6.17 -2.45
C THR A 629 63.88 -5.33 -3.66
N GLY A 630 63.66 -4.01 -3.61
CA GLY A 630 63.97 -3.06 -4.68
C GLY A 630 62.74 -2.62 -5.47
N ALA A 631 62.93 -1.76 -6.47
CA ALA A 631 61.84 -1.29 -7.33
C ALA A 631 61.26 -2.46 -8.15
N ARG A 632 59.94 -2.59 -8.13
CA ARG A 632 59.16 -3.57 -8.88
C ARG A 632 58.22 -2.83 -9.81
N THR A 633 58.29 -3.13 -11.10
CA THR A 633 57.44 -2.54 -12.12
C THR A 633 56.56 -3.60 -12.74
N GLY A 634 55.33 -3.23 -13.07
CA GLY A 634 54.37 -4.08 -13.76
C GLY A 634 53.45 -3.24 -14.62
N THR A 635 52.54 -3.92 -15.31
CA THR A 635 51.53 -3.30 -16.16
C THR A 635 50.19 -3.95 -15.90
N LEU A 636 49.14 -3.13 -15.72
CA LEU A 636 47.77 -3.58 -15.88
C LEU A 636 47.44 -3.45 -17.37
N SER A 637 47.12 -4.57 -18.03
CA SER A 637 46.76 -4.64 -19.45
C SER A 637 45.27 -4.89 -19.60
N LEU A 638 44.61 -4.04 -20.37
CA LEU A 638 43.19 -4.10 -20.66
C LEU A 638 43.04 -4.39 -22.14
N VAL A 639 42.60 -5.60 -22.50
CA VAL A 639 42.27 -5.96 -23.88
C VAL A 639 40.78 -5.74 -24.08
N ASP A 640 40.42 -4.82 -24.96
CA ASP A 640 39.05 -4.46 -25.29
C ASP A 640 38.87 -4.18 -26.79
N GLY A 641 37.65 -3.82 -27.18
CA GLY A 641 37.27 -3.53 -28.57
C GLY A 641 37.49 -2.08 -29.05
N ALA A 642 38.06 -1.19 -28.23
CA ALA A 642 38.35 0.19 -28.60
C ALA A 642 39.69 0.34 -29.36
N ALA A 643 39.82 1.44 -30.09
CA ALA A 643 41.07 1.77 -30.78
C ALA A 643 42.19 2.04 -29.77
N GLY A 644 43.31 1.32 -29.90
CA GLY A 644 44.46 1.41 -28.98
C GLY A 644 44.57 0.27 -27.96
N SER A 645 43.66 -0.71 -28.02
CA SER A 645 43.74 -1.95 -27.26
C SER A 645 44.99 -2.79 -27.61
N PRO A 646 45.75 -3.32 -26.63
CA PRO A 646 45.49 -3.21 -25.21
C PRO A 646 45.87 -1.84 -24.61
N HIS A 647 44.99 -1.28 -23.79
CA HIS A 647 45.29 -0.11 -22.96
C HIS A 647 46.08 -0.54 -21.72
N THR A 648 47.03 0.28 -21.28
CA THR A 648 47.90 -0.08 -20.16
C THR A 648 47.95 0.99 -19.08
N VAL A 649 48.05 0.55 -17.82
CA VAL A 649 48.36 1.37 -16.65
C VAL A 649 49.71 0.92 -16.10
N ALA A 650 50.66 1.84 -15.96
CA ALA A 650 51.96 1.51 -15.39
C ALA A 650 51.83 1.33 -13.88
N LEU A 651 52.34 0.22 -13.37
CA LEU A 651 52.33 -0.12 -11.95
C LEU A 651 53.75 -0.06 -11.42
N THR A 652 53.96 0.70 -10.36
CA THR A 652 55.26 0.76 -9.68
C THR A 652 55.09 0.57 -8.19
N GLY A 653 56.01 -0.16 -7.57
CA GLY A 653 56.06 -0.37 -6.14
C GLY A 653 57.51 -0.66 -5.73
N THR A 654 57.80 -0.59 -4.44
CA THR A 654 59.13 -0.96 -3.92
C THR A 654 58.98 -2.09 -2.91
N GLY A 655 59.61 -3.23 -3.17
CA GLY A 655 59.75 -4.27 -2.17
C GLY A 655 60.80 -3.84 -1.16
N GLN A 656 60.50 -3.89 0.13
CA GLN A 656 61.49 -3.71 1.18
C GLN A 656 61.72 -5.02 1.91
N ALA A 657 62.96 -5.24 2.36
CA ALA A 657 63.24 -6.35 3.26
C ALA A 657 62.30 -6.23 4.47
N ALA A 658 61.86 -7.37 5.01
CA ALA A 658 61.31 -7.35 6.36
C ALA A 658 62.34 -6.61 7.23
N PRO A 659 61.96 -5.54 7.95
CA PRO A 659 62.94 -4.77 8.69
C PRO A 659 63.71 -5.71 9.61
N SER A 660 65.04 -5.78 9.42
CA SER A 660 65.92 -6.27 10.47
C SER A 660 65.68 -5.36 11.67
N SER A 661 65.32 -5.97 12.79
CA SER A 661 64.73 -5.30 13.94
C SER A 661 65.57 -4.12 14.44
N THR A 662 65.01 -2.92 14.36
CA THR A 662 65.32 -1.81 15.28
C THR A 662 64.10 -0.96 15.69
N GLY A 663 62.92 -1.08 15.05
CA GLY A 663 61.68 -0.41 15.48
C GLY A 663 60.68 -1.37 16.13
N GLY A 664 59.95 -0.92 17.16
CA GLY A 664 58.86 -1.65 17.84
C GLY A 664 57.50 -1.50 17.15
N THR A 665 56.43 -2.08 17.72
CA THR A 665 55.07 -2.06 17.15
C THR A 665 54.60 -0.62 16.88
N PRO A 666 54.12 -0.28 15.67
CA PRO A 666 53.72 1.09 15.33
C PRO A 666 52.52 1.58 16.14
N ALA A 667 52.50 2.88 16.47
CA ALA A 667 51.35 3.54 17.09
C ALA A 667 50.18 3.62 16.09
N GLY A 668 48.95 3.37 16.56
CA GLY A 668 47.76 3.34 15.71
C GLY A 668 46.58 2.59 16.33
N GLY A 669 45.41 2.75 15.71
CA GLY A 669 44.20 1.99 16.02
C GLY A 669 44.12 0.73 15.15
N TYR A 670 43.96 -0.43 15.76
CA TYR A 670 43.88 -1.73 15.08
C TYR A 670 42.67 -2.52 15.55
N THR A 671 41.98 -3.17 14.63
CA THR A 671 40.90 -4.13 14.98
C THR A 671 41.45 -5.54 14.77
N VAL A 672 41.73 -6.25 15.87
CA VAL A 672 42.16 -7.64 15.83
C VAL A 672 40.93 -8.53 15.82
N THR A 673 40.74 -9.28 14.73
CA THR A 673 39.67 -10.27 14.63
C THR A 673 40.09 -11.57 15.32
N ILE A 674 39.27 -12.01 16.26
CA ILE A 674 39.41 -13.27 16.99
C ILE A 674 38.48 -14.28 16.34
N THR A 675 39.00 -15.41 15.89
CA THR A 675 38.22 -16.48 15.25
C THR A 675 38.13 -17.68 16.18
N GLY A 676 36.93 -18.18 16.41
CA GLY A 676 36.70 -19.53 16.94
C GLY A 676 36.28 -20.46 15.81
N THR A 677 37.08 -21.49 15.52
CA THR A 677 36.87 -22.38 14.38
C THR A 677 36.61 -23.83 14.79
N VAL A 678 35.70 -24.47 14.05
CA VAL A 678 35.39 -25.90 14.13
C VAL A 678 35.19 -26.43 12.71
N GLY A 679 36.16 -27.19 12.19
CA GLY A 679 36.14 -27.63 10.79
C GLY A 679 36.11 -26.44 9.82
N THR A 680 35.01 -26.30 9.06
CA THR A 680 34.78 -25.17 8.13
C THR A 680 33.96 -24.02 8.73
N LEU A 681 33.41 -24.19 9.94
CA LEU A 681 32.66 -23.16 10.64
C LEU A 681 33.62 -22.23 11.39
N SER A 682 33.40 -20.92 11.29
CA SER A 682 34.22 -19.89 11.92
C SER A 682 33.32 -18.78 12.44
N HIS A 683 33.38 -18.50 13.73
CA HIS A 683 32.71 -17.37 14.38
C HIS A 683 33.74 -16.35 14.81
N VAL A 684 33.39 -15.06 14.79
CA VAL A 684 34.35 -13.99 15.04
C VAL A 684 33.94 -13.06 16.18
N GLY A 685 34.89 -12.78 17.06
CA GLY A 685 34.90 -11.65 17.98
C GLY A 685 35.94 -10.62 17.52
N SER A 686 36.01 -9.47 18.19
CA SER A 686 37.05 -8.47 17.88
C SER A 686 37.53 -7.72 19.10
N VAL A 687 38.79 -7.28 19.04
CA VAL A 687 39.42 -6.37 20.01
C VAL A 687 39.94 -5.16 19.27
N THR A 688 39.61 -3.97 19.77
CA THR A 688 40.21 -2.72 19.29
C THR A 688 41.44 -2.37 20.13
N LEU A 689 42.60 -2.28 19.50
CA LEU A 689 43.86 -1.89 20.13
C LEU A 689 44.20 -0.46 19.73
N ALA A 690 44.50 0.38 20.72
CA ALA A 690 45.16 1.66 20.49
C ALA A 690 46.61 1.56 20.98
N VAL A 691 47.55 1.39 20.04
CA VAL A 691 48.98 1.40 20.35
C VAL A 691 49.44 2.86 20.43
N GLN A 692 49.97 3.27 21.59
CA GLN A 692 50.45 4.63 21.88
C GLN A 692 51.95 4.77 21.73
#